data_AF-A0A3M8T539-F1
#
_entry.id   AF-A0A3M8T539-F1
#
_cell.length_a   1.000
_cell.length_b   1.000
_cell.length_c   1.000
_cell.angle_alpha   90.00
_cell.angle_beta   90.00
_cell.angle_gamma   90.00
#
_symmetry.space_group_name_H-M   'P 1'
#
loop_
_entity.id
_entity.type
_entity.pdbx_description
1 polymer ?
#
loop_
_entity_poly.entity_id
_entity_poly.type
_entity_poly.pdbx_seq_one_letter_code
_entity_poly.pdbx_strand_id
1 'polypeptide(L)'
;MPVPLWRQQLHYRLKEGALIAVGALCLYLWMALLTYDTSDPGFSHTSNVDQVQNAAGRAGAYFADILFMVLGYFAYIFPLLLAIKTWQIFRERHQPWDWSGWLFSWRLIGLVFLVLSGAALAHIHFHPPASMPFSAGGALGESLGDLARNLLNVQGSTLMFIALFLFGLTVFTDLSWFKVMDLTGKITLDLFELVQGAANRWWEARNERKRLEAQLREDEPVVKAAPMTADKREPAKPALRERIFKREEAPAQPVEPREPTLSREPVVPRESPAPREPVISREPPAAAPMIVPPTPARAPEPSKRVMKEKQAPLFVDSAVEGTLPSISILDPAEQKKIEYSPESLAGVGQLLEIKLKEFGVEVAVDSIHPGPVITRYEIQPAAGVKVSRIANLAKDLARSLAVTSVRVVEVIPGKTTVGIEIPNENRQMVRFSEVLATPQYDEQKSPVTLALGHDIGGKPVITDLAKMPHLLVAGTTGSGKSVGVNAMILSILFKSSPEDARLIMIDPKMLELSIYEGIPHLLCPVVTDMKDAANALRWSVAEMERRYKLMAAMGVRNLAGFNRKIKDAQEAGEIIHDPLYRRESMDDEPPALKTLPTIVVVVDEFADMMMIVGKKVEELIARIAQKARAAGIHLILATQRPSVDVITGLIKANIPTRMAFQVSSKIDSRTIIDQGGAEQLLGHGDMLYMPPGTSLPIRVHGAFVSDDEVHRVVEAWKLRGAPDYNDDILNGVEEAGSGFEGGGGGGDGEDSESDALYDEAVQFVLESRRASISAVQRKLKIGYNRAARMIEAMEMAGVVTPMNSNGSREVIAPGGPRD
;
A
#
# COMPACT_ATOMS: atom_id res chain seq x y z
N MET A 1 -29.66 -9.78 -12.97
CA MET A 1 -30.70 -8.81 -12.55
C MET A 1 -30.21 -7.99 -11.37
N PRO A 2 -30.51 -6.69 -11.26
CA PRO A 2 -30.18 -5.90 -10.08
C PRO A 2 -30.96 -6.41 -8.85
N VAL A 3 -30.33 -6.36 -7.67
CA VAL A 3 -30.98 -6.75 -6.42
C VAL A 3 -32.06 -5.72 -6.05
N PRO A 4 -33.31 -6.12 -5.75
CA PRO A 4 -34.38 -5.18 -5.42
C PRO A 4 -34.02 -4.26 -4.25
N LEU A 5 -34.31 -2.95 -4.39
CA LEU A 5 -33.99 -1.91 -3.39
C LEU A 5 -34.49 -2.25 -1.97
N TRP A 6 -35.65 -2.92 -1.86
CA TRP A 6 -36.20 -3.36 -0.57
C TRP A 6 -35.28 -4.37 0.15
N ARG A 7 -34.55 -5.23 -0.56
CA ARG A 7 -33.57 -6.14 0.05
C ARG A 7 -32.36 -5.40 0.60
N GLN A 8 -31.89 -4.35 -0.07
CA GLN A 8 -30.80 -3.51 0.43
C GLN A 8 -31.24 -2.77 1.70
N GLN A 9 -32.41 -2.14 1.68
CA GLN A 9 -32.99 -1.44 2.84
C GLN A 9 -33.23 -2.39 4.04
N LEU A 10 -33.66 -3.63 3.79
CA LEU A 10 -33.90 -4.62 4.84
C LEU A 10 -32.66 -4.90 5.70
N HIS A 11 -31.46 -4.98 5.10
CA HIS A 11 -30.22 -5.22 5.85
C HIS A 11 -29.88 -4.04 6.78
N TYR A 12 -30.09 -2.80 6.35
CA TYR A 12 -29.92 -1.63 7.21
C TYR A 12 -30.96 -1.57 8.34
N ARG A 13 -32.23 -1.89 8.06
CA ARG A 13 -33.26 -1.97 9.13
C ARG A 13 -32.98 -3.09 10.13
N LEU A 14 -32.43 -4.22 9.70
CA LEU A 14 -31.98 -5.28 10.60
C LEU A 14 -30.76 -4.86 11.43
N LYS A 15 -29.80 -4.09 10.87
CA LYS A 15 -28.71 -3.47 11.66
C LYS A 15 -29.24 -2.52 12.73
N GLU A 16 -30.17 -1.63 12.38
CA GLU A 16 -30.79 -0.68 13.31
C GLU A 16 -31.57 -1.41 14.42
N GLY A 17 -32.37 -2.42 14.07
CA GLY A 17 -33.08 -3.26 15.04
C GLY A 17 -32.14 -4.03 15.98
N ALA A 18 -31.06 -4.62 15.45
CA ALA A 18 -30.04 -5.29 16.24
C ALA A 18 -29.31 -4.33 17.20
N LEU A 19 -28.98 -3.12 16.74
CA LEU A 19 -28.38 -2.07 17.57
C LEU A 19 -29.29 -1.72 18.76
N ILE A 20 -30.58 -1.50 18.51
CA ILE A 20 -31.56 -1.16 19.55
C ILE A 20 -31.73 -2.33 20.53
N ALA A 21 -31.83 -3.57 20.04
CA ALA A 21 -31.98 -4.76 20.88
C ALA A 21 -30.77 -5.01 21.78
N VAL A 22 -29.54 -4.92 21.24
CA VAL A 22 -28.30 -5.11 22.00
C VAL A 22 -28.07 -3.97 22.98
N GLY A 23 -28.39 -2.72 22.61
CA GLY A 23 -28.34 -1.57 23.50
C GLY A 23 -29.34 -1.66 24.66
N ALA A 24 -30.58 -2.09 24.39
CA ALA A 24 -31.59 -2.31 25.42
C ALA A 24 -31.19 -3.44 26.39
N LEU A 25 -30.66 -4.56 25.87
CA LEU A 25 -30.12 -5.65 26.70
C LEU A 25 -28.93 -5.20 27.56
N CYS A 26 -28.04 -4.37 27.01
CA CYS A 26 -26.93 -3.77 27.74
C CYS A 26 -27.41 -2.91 28.92
N LEU A 27 -28.42 -2.06 28.72
CA LEU A 27 -28.98 -1.22 29.78
C LEU A 27 -29.74 -2.07 30.83
N TYR A 28 -30.48 -3.08 30.40
CA TYR A 28 -31.19 -4.00 31.29
C TYR A 28 -30.23 -4.77 32.20
N LEU A 29 -29.11 -5.28 31.66
CA LEU A 29 -28.08 -5.96 32.46
C LEU A 29 -27.30 -5.02 33.38
N TRP A 30 -27.01 -3.78 32.96
CA TRP A 30 -26.44 -2.77 33.86
C TRP A 30 -27.39 -2.47 35.03
N MET A 31 -28.67 -2.28 34.75
CA MET A 31 -29.70 -2.04 35.76
C MET A 31 -29.83 -3.24 36.72
N ALA A 32 -29.88 -4.47 36.21
CA ALA A 32 -29.96 -5.68 37.02
C ALA A 32 -28.74 -5.86 37.95
N LEU A 33 -27.52 -5.67 37.44
CA LEU A 33 -26.29 -5.89 38.22
C LEU A 33 -25.97 -4.77 39.22
N LEU A 34 -26.30 -3.50 38.89
CA LEU A 34 -26.08 -2.37 39.81
C LEU A 34 -27.15 -2.23 40.90
N THR A 35 -28.33 -2.81 40.72
CA THR A 35 -29.41 -2.82 41.73
C THR A 35 -29.64 -4.23 42.30
N TYR A 36 -28.62 -5.08 42.30
CA TYR A 36 -28.65 -6.37 42.98
C TYR A 36 -28.65 -6.18 44.50
N ASP A 37 -29.62 -6.79 45.17
CA ASP A 37 -29.72 -6.86 46.62
C ASP A 37 -30.00 -8.31 47.04
N THR A 38 -29.36 -8.78 48.10
CA THR A 38 -29.45 -10.17 48.58
C THR A 38 -30.80 -10.52 49.23
N SER A 39 -31.69 -9.55 49.45
CA SER A 39 -33.07 -9.78 49.90
C SER A 39 -34.04 -10.07 48.75
N ASP A 40 -33.68 -9.79 47.50
CA ASP A 40 -34.52 -10.10 46.34
C ASP A 40 -34.51 -11.60 45.99
N PRO A 41 -35.58 -12.13 45.37
CA PRO A 41 -35.69 -13.56 45.08
C PRO A 41 -34.69 -13.96 43.98
N GLY A 42 -33.83 -14.93 44.30
CA GLY A 42 -32.79 -15.45 43.41
C GLY A 42 -32.80 -16.98 43.28
N PHE A 43 -31.73 -17.51 42.70
CA PHE A 43 -31.46 -18.94 42.59
C PHE A 43 -30.64 -19.45 43.78
N SER A 44 -29.76 -18.61 44.33
CA SER A 44 -28.94 -18.90 45.51
C SER A 44 -29.78 -18.95 46.81
N HIS A 45 -30.79 -18.08 46.92
CA HIS A 45 -31.56 -17.85 48.14
C HIS A 45 -33.05 -17.62 47.85
N THR A 46 -33.90 -18.38 48.53
CA THR A 46 -35.37 -18.28 48.41
C THR A 46 -35.92 -17.21 49.36
N SER A 47 -35.96 -15.95 48.93
CA SER A 47 -36.75 -14.92 49.61
C SER A 47 -38.18 -14.86 49.06
N ASN A 48 -39.13 -14.40 49.87
CA ASN A 48 -40.54 -14.25 49.48
C ASN A 48 -40.99 -12.83 49.79
N VAL A 49 -40.71 -11.91 48.86
CA VAL A 49 -40.94 -10.46 49.04
C VAL A 49 -41.99 -9.96 48.02
N ASP A 50 -42.97 -9.20 48.50
CA ASP A 50 -44.07 -8.68 47.69
C ASP A 50 -43.62 -7.63 46.65
N GLN A 51 -42.57 -6.87 46.98
CA GLN A 51 -41.91 -5.92 46.07
C GLN A 51 -40.42 -6.27 45.97
N VAL A 52 -39.87 -6.18 44.76
CA VAL A 52 -38.46 -6.44 44.45
C VAL A 52 -37.73 -5.11 44.33
N GLN A 53 -36.56 -5.00 44.96
CA GLN A 53 -35.76 -3.78 44.98
C GLN A 53 -34.99 -3.57 43.66
N ASN A 54 -34.59 -4.67 43.02
CA ASN A 54 -33.92 -4.66 41.72
C ASN A 54 -34.76 -3.95 40.66
N ALA A 55 -34.19 -2.89 40.05
CA ALA A 55 -34.88 -2.05 39.09
C ALA A 55 -35.16 -2.76 37.75
N ALA A 56 -34.51 -3.90 37.47
CA ALA A 56 -34.84 -4.79 36.36
C ALA A 56 -35.92 -5.83 36.72
N GLY A 57 -36.51 -5.74 37.92
CA GLY A 57 -37.61 -6.56 38.43
C GLY A 57 -37.19 -7.99 38.78
N ARG A 58 -38.18 -8.86 39.05
CA ARG A 58 -37.95 -10.27 39.44
C ARG A 58 -37.01 -11.01 38.49
N ALA A 59 -37.16 -10.86 37.17
CA ALA A 59 -36.25 -11.48 36.21
C ALA A 59 -34.81 -10.93 36.30
N GLY A 60 -34.66 -9.62 36.54
CA GLY A 60 -33.36 -8.97 36.72
C GLY A 60 -32.62 -9.47 37.95
N ALA A 61 -33.31 -9.62 39.09
CA ALA A 61 -32.76 -10.19 40.32
C ALA A 61 -32.22 -11.62 40.09
N TYR A 62 -33.01 -12.52 39.49
CA TYR A 62 -32.56 -13.88 39.15
C TYR A 62 -31.35 -13.89 38.20
N PHE A 63 -31.32 -13.04 37.16
CA PHE A 63 -30.18 -12.98 36.25
C PHE A 63 -28.91 -12.44 36.92
N ALA A 64 -29.04 -11.40 37.76
CA ALA A 64 -27.91 -10.86 38.51
C ALA A 64 -27.37 -11.88 39.53
N ASP A 65 -28.24 -12.55 40.27
CA ASP A 65 -27.89 -13.58 41.25
C ASP A 65 -27.10 -14.75 40.62
N ILE A 66 -27.60 -15.28 39.50
CA ILE A 66 -26.93 -16.36 38.76
C ILE A 66 -25.56 -15.91 38.23
N LEU A 67 -25.45 -14.68 37.72
CA LEU A 67 -24.17 -14.14 37.24
C LEU A 67 -23.15 -13.93 38.37
N PHE A 68 -23.57 -13.39 39.52
CA PHE A 68 -22.69 -13.23 40.69
C PHE A 68 -22.31 -14.58 41.32
N MET A 69 -23.22 -15.55 41.40
CA MET A 69 -22.91 -16.91 41.86
C MET A 69 -21.85 -17.59 41.00
N VAL A 70 -21.97 -17.50 39.67
CA VAL A 70 -21.10 -18.25 38.74
C VAL A 70 -19.77 -17.54 38.50
N LEU A 71 -19.75 -16.20 38.44
CA LEU A 71 -18.61 -15.39 37.96
C LEU A 71 -18.16 -14.26 38.90
N GLY A 72 -18.83 -14.06 40.04
CA GLY A 72 -18.49 -13.01 41.01
C GLY A 72 -18.46 -11.62 40.36
N TYR A 73 -17.43 -10.83 40.67
CA TYR A 73 -17.25 -9.49 40.09
C TYR A 73 -17.10 -9.50 38.57
N PHE A 74 -16.73 -10.63 37.96
CA PHE A 74 -16.61 -10.71 36.51
C PHE A 74 -17.98 -10.70 35.78
N ALA A 75 -19.10 -10.79 36.51
CA ALA A 75 -20.44 -10.54 35.97
C ALA A 75 -20.57 -9.18 35.24
N TYR A 76 -19.86 -8.14 35.71
CA TYR A 76 -19.86 -6.82 35.07
C TYR A 76 -19.21 -6.77 33.67
N ILE A 77 -18.52 -7.84 33.25
CA ILE A 77 -17.95 -7.90 31.89
C ILE A 77 -19.03 -7.90 30.81
N PHE A 78 -20.19 -8.55 31.04
CA PHE A 78 -21.22 -8.70 30.02
C PHE A 78 -21.84 -7.37 29.57
N PRO A 79 -22.35 -6.50 30.46
CA PRO A 79 -22.82 -5.18 30.02
C PRO A 79 -21.69 -4.31 29.44
N LEU A 80 -20.43 -4.44 29.89
CA LEU A 80 -19.31 -3.72 29.28
C LEU A 80 -19.03 -4.18 27.83
N LEU A 81 -18.99 -5.49 27.58
CA LEU A 81 -18.78 -6.03 26.23
C LEU A 81 -19.98 -5.76 25.31
N LEU A 82 -21.21 -5.77 25.84
CA LEU A 82 -22.41 -5.37 25.09
C LEU A 82 -22.40 -3.88 24.76
N ALA A 83 -21.92 -3.01 25.65
CA ALA A 83 -21.71 -1.59 25.34
C ALA A 83 -20.67 -1.39 24.23
N ILE A 84 -19.54 -2.12 24.28
CA ILE A 84 -18.51 -2.10 23.23
C ILE A 84 -19.08 -2.61 21.90
N LYS A 85 -19.87 -3.70 21.89
CA LYS A 85 -20.50 -4.22 20.65
C LYS A 85 -21.59 -3.28 20.12
N THR A 86 -22.36 -2.63 20.99
CA THR A 86 -23.33 -1.58 20.61
C THR A 86 -22.60 -0.42 19.92
N TRP A 87 -21.45 0.02 20.46
CA TRP A 87 -20.63 1.07 19.87
C TRP A 87 -19.99 0.66 18.52
N GLN A 88 -19.50 -0.59 18.41
CA GLN A 88 -19.01 -1.16 17.13
C GLN A 88 -20.13 -1.13 16.07
N ILE A 89 -21.31 -1.69 16.36
CA ILE A 89 -22.46 -1.71 15.44
C ILE A 89 -22.90 -0.28 15.06
N PHE A 90 -22.92 0.67 16.00
CA PHE A 90 -23.27 2.06 15.73
C PHE A 90 -22.27 2.76 14.80
N ARG A 91 -20.97 2.47 14.94
CA ARG A 91 -19.90 3.01 14.08
C ARG A 91 -19.94 2.40 12.68
N GLU A 92 -20.24 1.11 12.59
CA GLU A 92 -20.23 0.31 11.35
C GLU A 92 -21.61 0.26 10.66
N ARG A 93 -22.57 1.08 11.11
CA ARG A 93 -23.97 1.09 10.65
C ARG A 93 -24.15 1.31 9.14
N HIS A 94 -23.22 2.01 8.49
CA HIS A 94 -23.26 2.32 7.05
C HIS A 94 -22.58 1.26 6.16
N GLN A 95 -21.90 0.27 6.73
CA GLN A 95 -21.30 -0.85 5.99
C GLN A 95 -22.35 -1.96 5.76
N PRO A 96 -22.13 -2.92 4.83
CA PRO A 96 -22.92 -4.16 4.73
C PRO A 96 -22.89 -5.02 6.01
N TRP A 97 -23.78 -6.01 6.11
CA TRP A 97 -23.83 -6.98 7.22
C TRP A 97 -23.27 -8.33 6.73
N ASP A 98 -21.97 -8.52 6.91
CA ASP A 98 -21.26 -9.73 6.47
C ASP A 98 -21.11 -10.71 7.65
N TRP A 99 -22.10 -11.59 7.81
CA TRP A 99 -22.08 -12.61 8.87
C TRP A 99 -21.15 -13.78 8.52
N SER A 100 -20.05 -13.90 9.26
CA SER A 100 -19.06 -14.97 9.10
C SER A 100 -19.08 -15.91 10.31
N GLY A 101 -19.68 -17.10 10.14
CA GLY A 101 -19.83 -18.08 11.22
C GLY A 101 -18.50 -18.50 11.87
N TRP A 102 -17.42 -18.58 11.08
CA TRP A 102 -16.08 -18.87 11.60
C TRP A 102 -15.55 -17.82 12.58
N LEU A 103 -15.66 -16.53 12.23
CA LEU A 103 -15.23 -15.43 13.12
C LEU A 103 -16.15 -15.30 14.34
N PHE A 104 -17.43 -15.65 14.21
CA PHE A 104 -18.32 -15.77 15.37
C PHE A 104 -17.85 -16.86 16.33
N SER A 105 -17.53 -18.07 15.84
CA SER A 105 -16.97 -19.16 16.66
C SER A 105 -15.63 -18.78 17.30
N TRP A 106 -14.74 -18.12 16.55
CA TRP A 106 -13.44 -17.68 17.08
C TRP A 106 -13.59 -16.64 18.20
N ARG A 107 -14.44 -15.61 18.00
CA ARG A 107 -14.78 -14.63 19.04
C ARG A 107 -15.46 -15.28 20.26
N LEU A 108 -16.29 -16.30 20.07
CA LEU A 108 -16.89 -17.06 21.18
C LEU A 108 -15.85 -17.81 22.01
N ILE A 109 -14.83 -18.42 21.37
CA ILE A 109 -13.68 -19.02 22.06
C ILE A 109 -12.91 -17.93 22.86
N GLY A 110 -12.69 -16.76 22.26
CA GLY A 110 -12.10 -15.61 22.95
C GLY A 110 -12.89 -15.16 24.18
N LEU A 111 -14.22 -15.10 24.08
CA LEU A 111 -15.12 -14.79 25.20
C LEU A 111 -15.00 -15.81 26.34
N VAL A 112 -14.94 -17.11 26.03
CA VAL A 112 -14.77 -18.17 27.04
C VAL A 112 -13.43 -18.00 27.77
N PHE A 113 -12.32 -17.81 27.05
CA PHE A 113 -11.03 -17.56 27.70
C PHE A 113 -11.03 -16.28 28.55
N LEU A 114 -11.62 -15.19 28.06
CA LEU A 114 -11.76 -13.92 28.79
C LEU A 114 -12.57 -14.09 30.10
N VAL A 115 -13.69 -14.80 30.05
CA VAL A 115 -14.57 -15.03 31.21
C VAL A 115 -13.92 -15.94 32.25
N LEU A 116 -13.35 -17.08 31.84
CA LEU A 116 -12.74 -18.04 32.77
C LEU A 116 -11.47 -17.47 33.45
N SER A 117 -10.61 -16.78 32.68
CA SER A 117 -9.41 -16.14 33.24
C SER A 117 -9.73 -14.91 34.09
N GLY A 118 -10.73 -14.10 33.69
CA GLY A 118 -11.18 -12.94 34.45
C GLY A 118 -11.79 -13.32 35.80
N ALA A 119 -12.64 -14.36 35.83
CA ALA A 119 -13.19 -14.92 37.06
C ALA A 119 -12.09 -15.49 37.97
N ALA A 120 -11.12 -16.25 37.43
CA ALA A 120 -10.02 -16.81 38.22
C ALA A 120 -9.09 -15.71 38.78
N LEU A 121 -8.78 -14.66 38.02
CA LEU A 121 -8.03 -13.50 38.52
C LEU A 121 -8.80 -12.74 39.61
N ALA A 122 -10.12 -12.62 39.48
CA ALA A 122 -10.96 -11.99 40.49
C ALA A 122 -10.88 -12.73 41.84
N HIS A 123 -10.97 -14.07 41.83
CA HIS A 123 -10.80 -14.90 43.03
C HIS A 123 -9.39 -14.83 43.64
N ILE A 124 -8.34 -14.75 42.82
CA ILE A 124 -6.95 -14.74 43.31
C ILE A 124 -6.58 -13.40 43.96
N HIS A 125 -7.12 -12.26 43.49
CA HIS A 125 -6.67 -10.92 43.90
C HIS A 125 -7.69 -10.07 44.66
N PHE A 126 -9.00 -10.33 44.51
CA PHE A 126 -10.05 -9.53 45.14
C PHE A 126 -10.72 -10.29 46.29
N HIS A 127 -11.08 -9.56 47.34
CA HIS A 127 -11.78 -10.11 48.50
C HIS A 127 -13.27 -9.73 48.38
N PRO A 128 -14.20 -10.69 48.49
CA PRO A 128 -15.63 -10.39 48.41
C PRO A 128 -16.11 -9.61 49.65
N PRO A 129 -17.01 -8.63 49.49
CA PRO A 129 -17.70 -7.98 50.61
C PRO A 129 -18.76 -8.93 51.19
N ALA A 130 -19.17 -8.69 52.44
CA ALA A 130 -20.15 -9.54 53.14
C ALA A 130 -21.57 -9.56 52.53
N SER A 131 -21.83 -8.73 51.51
CA SER A 131 -23.07 -8.70 50.72
C SER A 131 -22.98 -9.48 49.40
N MET A 132 -21.90 -10.22 49.16
CA MET A 132 -21.72 -11.06 47.97
C MET A 132 -21.98 -12.54 48.33
N PRO A 133 -22.83 -13.27 47.57
CA PRO A 133 -23.24 -14.63 47.96
C PRO A 133 -22.13 -15.70 47.81
N PHE A 134 -21.09 -15.41 47.02
CA PHE A 134 -19.97 -16.30 46.70
C PHE A 134 -18.64 -15.52 46.65
N SER A 135 -17.55 -16.21 46.32
CA SER A 135 -16.22 -15.61 46.15
C SER A 135 -16.17 -14.50 45.09
N ALA A 136 -15.11 -13.69 45.13
CA ALA A 136 -14.92 -12.56 44.21
C ALA A 136 -14.89 -12.97 42.72
N GLY A 137 -14.59 -14.24 42.41
CA GLY A 137 -14.67 -14.82 41.06
C GLY A 137 -15.85 -15.76 40.82
N GLY A 138 -16.75 -15.93 41.80
CA GLY A 138 -17.82 -16.92 41.77
C GLY A 138 -17.31 -18.36 41.72
N ALA A 139 -18.23 -19.31 41.65
CA ALA A 139 -17.91 -20.74 41.72
C ALA A 139 -16.91 -21.21 40.64
N LEU A 140 -16.92 -20.60 39.44
CA LEU A 140 -15.94 -20.93 38.38
C LEU A 140 -14.57 -20.31 38.64
N GLY A 141 -14.52 -19.06 39.09
CA GLY A 141 -13.26 -18.37 39.42
C GLY A 141 -12.55 -19.01 40.62
N GLU A 142 -13.33 -19.48 41.59
CA GLU A 142 -12.86 -20.24 42.75
C GLU A 142 -12.27 -21.59 42.35
N SER A 143 -13.03 -22.41 41.62
CA SER A 143 -12.60 -23.73 41.15
C SER A 143 -11.33 -23.68 40.29
N LEU A 144 -11.25 -22.73 39.35
CA LEU A 144 -10.09 -22.58 38.47
C LEU A 144 -8.92 -21.88 39.16
N GLY A 145 -9.20 -20.88 40.00
CA GLY A 145 -8.20 -20.14 40.76
C GLY A 145 -7.46 -21.05 41.74
N ASP A 146 -8.17 -21.90 42.48
CA ASP A 146 -7.57 -22.80 43.46
C ASP A 146 -6.80 -23.94 42.81
N LEU A 147 -7.34 -24.54 41.73
CA LEU A 147 -6.60 -25.51 40.93
C LEU A 147 -5.26 -24.92 40.43
N ALA A 148 -5.29 -23.69 39.91
CA ALA A 148 -4.08 -23.04 39.41
C ALA A 148 -3.13 -22.58 40.54
N ARG A 149 -3.64 -22.10 41.69
CA ARG A 149 -2.83 -21.78 42.87
C ARG A 149 -2.09 -23.02 43.37
N ASN A 150 -2.75 -24.18 43.41
CA ASN A 150 -2.15 -25.45 43.84
C ASN A 150 -1.11 -26.00 42.85
N LEU A 151 -1.23 -25.71 41.55
CA LEU A 151 -0.31 -26.20 40.51
C LEU A 151 0.88 -25.26 40.24
N LEU A 152 0.70 -23.93 40.36
CA LEU A 152 1.65 -22.92 39.85
C LEU A 152 2.04 -21.86 40.89
N ASN A 153 1.54 -21.95 42.12
CA ASN A 153 1.54 -20.87 43.13
C ASN A 153 0.83 -19.58 42.65
N VAL A 154 0.63 -18.63 43.55
CA VAL A 154 -0.12 -17.39 43.29
C VAL A 154 0.48 -16.57 42.13
N GLN A 155 1.81 -16.48 42.05
CA GLN A 155 2.52 -15.71 41.02
C GLN A 155 2.38 -16.37 39.64
N GLY A 156 2.54 -17.70 39.56
CA GLY A 156 2.45 -18.45 38.30
C GLY A 156 1.02 -18.51 37.75
N SER A 157 0.02 -18.74 38.63
CA SER A 157 -1.39 -18.71 38.23
C SER A 157 -1.82 -17.32 37.76
N THR A 158 -1.37 -16.26 38.43
CA THR A 158 -1.62 -14.87 38.01
C THR A 158 -1.06 -14.59 36.62
N LEU A 159 0.21 -14.95 36.36
CA LEU A 159 0.82 -14.72 35.05
C LEU A 159 0.11 -15.51 33.94
N MET A 160 -0.23 -16.78 34.20
CA MET A 160 -0.97 -17.63 33.27
C MET A 160 -2.34 -17.03 32.94
N PHE A 161 -3.13 -16.64 33.93
CA PHE A 161 -4.45 -16.08 33.68
C PHE A 161 -4.39 -14.67 33.06
N ILE A 162 -3.39 -13.83 33.37
CA ILE A 162 -3.19 -12.57 32.63
C ILE A 162 -2.92 -12.83 31.15
N ALA A 163 -2.09 -13.82 30.82
CA ALA A 163 -1.83 -14.18 29.42
C ALA A 163 -3.10 -14.68 28.70
N LEU A 164 -3.88 -15.56 29.33
CA LEU A 164 -5.16 -16.06 28.80
C LEU A 164 -6.22 -14.96 28.68
N PHE A 165 -6.24 -14.01 29.62
CA PHE A 165 -7.13 -12.85 29.62
C PHE A 165 -6.84 -11.91 28.47
N LEU A 166 -5.57 -11.55 28.28
CA LEU A 166 -5.13 -10.69 27.17
C LEU A 166 -5.36 -11.38 25.82
N PHE A 167 -5.13 -12.69 25.71
CA PHE A 167 -5.46 -13.48 24.52
C PHE A 167 -6.97 -13.47 24.24
N GLY A 168 -7.82 -13.82 25.22
CA GLY A 168 -9.27 -13.83 25.09
C GLY A 168 -9.85 -12.46 24.74
N LEU A 169 -9.34 -11.39 25.36
CA LEU A 169 -9.68 -10.00 25.05
C LEU A 169 -9.35 -9.67 23.59
N THR A 170 -8.12 -9.98 23.14
CA THR A 170 -7.67 -9.76 21.75
C THR A 170 -8.62 -10.44 20.76
N VAL A 171 -8.93 -11.72 20.99
CA VAL A 171 -9.75 -12.56 20.11
C VAL A 171 -11.24 -12.17 20.11
N PHE A 172 -11.79 -11.65 21.21
CA PHE A 172 -13.19 -11.20 21.26
C PHE A 172 -13.43 -9.80 20.64
N THR A 173 -12.45 -8.91 20.82
CA THR A 173 -12.58 -7.48 20.47
C THR A 173 -12.01 -7.09 19.12
N ASP A 174 -11.15 -7.94 18.54
CA ASP A 174 -10.30 -7.67 17.37
C ASP A 174 -9.37 -6.47 17.57
N LEU A 175 -8.88 -6.29 18.82
CA LEU A 175 -7.93 -5.23 19.17
C LEU A 175 -6.53 -5.48 18.57
N SER A 176 -6.06 -4.54 17.75
CA SER A 176 -4.64 -4.45 17.38
C SER A 176 -3.84 -3.78 18.50
N TRP A 177 -2.92 -4.53 19.13
CA TRP A 177 -2.05 -4.00 20.19
C TRP A 177 -1.18 -2.84 19.73
N PHE A 178 -0.72 -2.83 18.46
CA PHE A 178 -0.03 -1.68 17.88
C PHE A 178 -0.88 -0.42 17.93
N LYS A 179 -2.15 -0.50 17.50
CA LYS A 179 -3.10 0.62 17.53
C LYS A 179 -3.43 1.09 18.95
N VAL A 180 -3.38 0.19 19.94
CA VAL A 180 -3.49 0.56 21.37
C VAL A 180 -2.24 1.32 21.81
N MET A 181 -1.04 0.82 21.50
CA MET A 181 0.24 1.48 21.82
C MET A 181 0.39 2.85 21.13
N ASP A 182 -0.02 2.98 19.87
CA ASP A 182 -0.01 4.24 19.13
C ASP A 182 -0.97 5.25 19.76
N LEU A 183 -2.16 4.80 20.19
CA LEU A 183 -3.16 5.67 20.82
C LEU A 183 -2.74 6.08 22.24
N THR A 184 -2.21 5.17 23.06
CA THR A 184 -1.70 5.53 24.39
C THR A 184 -0.45 6.39 24.29
N GLY A 185 0.47 6.08 23.36
CA GLY A 185 1.65 6.89 23.05
C GLY A 185 1.28 8.29 22.58
N LYS A 186 0.28 8.42 21.71
CA LYS A 186 -0.26 9.74 21.35
C LYS A 186 -0.86 10.45 22.57
N ILE A 187 -1.72 9.81 23.36
CA ILE A 187 -2.34 10.44 24.52
C ILE A 187 -1.30 10.89 25.56
N THR A 188 -0.21 10.14 25.77
CA THR A 188 0.88 10.56 26.67
C THR A 188 1.71 11.70 26.09
N LEU A 189 1.93 11.75 24.77
CA LEU A 189 2.59 12.89 24.10
C LEU A 189 1.70 14.15 24.11
N ASP A 190 0.43 14.05 23.70
CA ASP A 190 -0.56 15.13 23.74
C ASP A 190 -0.67 15.72 25.17
N LEU A 191 -0.67 14.86 26.20
CA LEU A 191 -0.71 15.27 27.61
C LEU A 191 0.62 15.93 28.04
N PHE A 192 1.76 15.40 27.61
CA PHE A 192 3.08 15.97 27.90
C PHE A 192 3.24 17.36 27.26
N GLU A 193 2.84 17.52 25.99
CA GLU A 193 2.81 18.81 25.29
C GLU A 193 1.84 19.80 25.96
N LEU A 194 0.67 19.33 26.42
CA LEU A 194 -0.29 20.18 27.15
C LEU A 194 0.29 20.69 28.48
N VAL A 195 0.98 19.83 29.24
CA VAL A 195 1.67 20.20 30.49
C VAL A 195 2.86 21.11 30.23
N GLN A 196 3.71 20.80 29.23
CA GLN A 196 4.87 21.60 28.85
C GLN A 196 4.45 22.99 28.33
N GLY A 197 3.40 23.05 27.50
CA GLY A 197 2.80 24.30 27.04
C GLY A 197 2.16 25.11 28.16
N ALA A 198 1.55 24.47 29.16
CA ALA A 198 1.06 25.16 30.36
C ALA A 198 2.21 25.74 31.20
N ALA A 199 3.29 24.98 31.40
CA ALA A 199 4.49 25.44 32.11
C ALA A 199 5.19 26.60 31.39
N ASN A 200 5.38 26.52 30.07
CA ASN A 200 5.97 27.59 29.26
C ASN A 200 5.14 28.88 29.34
N ARG A 201 3.81 28.81 29.09
CA ARG A 201 2.92 29.98 29.21
C ARG A 201 2.94 30.60 30.61
N TRP A 202 3.08 29.79 31.66
CA TRP A 202 3.22 30.27 33.04
C TRP A 202 4.56 30.97 33.30
N TRP A 203 5.66 30.46 32.77
CA TRP A 203 6.98 31.11 32.83
C TRP A 203 7.03 32.39 32.00
N GLU A 204 6.42 32.41 30.81
CA GLU A 204 6.34 33.58 29.92
C GLU A 204 5.54 34.70 30.60
N ALA A 205 4.31 34.45 31.04
CA ALA A 205 3.50 35.44 31.75
C ALA A 205 4.18 35.97 33.05
N ARG A 206 4.99 35.15 33.72
CA ARG A 206 5.80 35.55 34.88
C ARG A 206 6.97 36.46 34.51
N ASN A 207 7.57 36.25 33.34
CA ASN A 207 8.65 37.10 32.81
C ASN A 207 8.11 38.41 32.21
N GLU A 208 6.94 38.39 31.57
CA GLU A 208 6.26 39.60 31.09
C GLU A 208 5.84 40.49 32.26
N ARG A 209 5.24 39.94 33.33
CA ARG A 209 4.94 40.71 34.55
C ARG A 209 6.18 41.43 35.10
N LYS A 210 7.33 40.75 35.17
CA LYS A 210 8.60 41.36 35.60
C LYS A 210 9.09 42.47 34.66
N ARG A 211 8.80 42.40 33.36
CA ARG A 211 9.14 43.45 32.38
C ARG A 211 8.22 44.66 32.53
N LEU A 212 6.92 44.46 32.69
CA LEU A 212 5.98 45.54 32.99
C LEU A 212 6.28 46.19 34.36
N GLU A 213 6.58 45.41 35.40
CA GLU A 213 7.01 45.92 36.71
C GLU A 213 8.34 46.69 36.66
N ALA A 214 9.19 46.44 35.67
CA ALA A 214 10.41 47.22 35.43
C ALA A 214 10.11 48.52 34.68
N GLN A 215 9.32 48.47 33.60
CA GLN A 215 8.95 49.64 32.79
C GLN A 215 8.12 50.65 33.60
N LEU A 216 7.12 50.19 34.36
CA LEU A 216 6.34 51.01 35.29
C LEU A 216 7.19 51.66 36.41
N ARG A 217 8.45 51.24 36.56
CA ARG A 217 9.40 51.76 37.54
C ARG A 217 10.43 52.72 36.93
N GLU A 218 10.49 52.82 35.60
CA GLU A 218 11.22 53.86 34.87
C GLU A 218 10.29 55.05 34.53
N ASP A 219 8.99 54.82 34.36
CA ASP A 219 7.97 55.84 34.03
C ASP A 219 7.45 56.67 35.22
N GLU A 220 7.87 56.43 36.48
CA GLU A 220 7.49 57.29 37.62
C GLU A 220 8.28 58.62 37.64
N PRO A 221 7.63 59.80 37.45
CA PRO A 221 8.33 61.08 37.49
C PRO A 221 8.72 61.47 38.92
N VAL A 222 10.00 61.77 39.14
CA VAL A 222 10.56 62.13 40.46
C VAL A 222 10.09 63.52 40.91
N VAL A 223 8.91 63.60 41.51
CA VAL A 223 8.38 64.81 42.15
C VAL A 223 9.01 65.00 43.54
N LYS A 224 9.88 66.00 43.67
CA LYS A 224 10.40 66.44 44.98
C LYS A 224 9.40 67.36 45.68
N ALA A 225 8.89 66.95 46.83
CA ALA A 225 8.30 67.83 47.83
C ALA A 225 8.92 67.52 49.21
N ALA A 226 9.07 68.54 50.05
CA ALA A 226 9.78 68.47 51.34
C ALA A 226 8.79 68.61 52.54
N PRO A 227 9.20 68.80 53.80
CA PRO A 227 8.92 67.80 54.84
C PRO A 227 8.00 68.30 55.98
N MET A 228 7.93 67.51 57.07
CA MET A 228 7.16 67.73 58.31
C MET A 228 5.66 67.38 58.18
N THR A 229 4.94 66.97 59.22
CA THR A 229 5.26 66.84 60.66
C THR A 229 5.13 65.39 61.17
N ALA A 230 5.51 65.14 62.43
CA ALA A 230 5.42 63.84 63.10
C ALA A 230 4.45 63.88 64.29
N ASP A 231 3.97 62.71 64.74
CA ASP A 231 3.87 62.43 66.18
C ASP A 231 4.09 60.93 66.47
N LYS A 232 4.21 60.58 67.76
CA LYS A 232 4.80 59.36 68.32
C LYS A 232 3.74 58.33 68.75
N ARG A 233 4.14 57.05 68.87
CA ARG A 233 4.20 56.30 70.16
C ARG A 233 4.65 54.83 69.99
N GLU A 234 5.57 54.41 70.85
CA GLU A 234 5.80 53.01 71.26
C GLU A 234 4.83 52.64 72.42
N PRO A 235 4.90 51.46 73.10
CA PRO A 235 5.65 50.20 72.85
C PRO A 235 4.81 48.90 72.98
N ALA A 236 5.40 47.71 72.78
CA ALA A 236 5.41 46.55 73.73
C ALA A 236 5.65 45.14 73.10
N LYS A 237 6.19 44.23 73.94
CA LYS A 237 6.56 42.80 73.74
C LYS A 237 5.36 41.84 73.97
N PRO A 238 5.43 40.48 73.83
CA PRO A 238 6.57 39.54 73.64
C PRO A 238 6.48 38.66 72.35
N ALA A 239 7.42 37.81 71.92
CA ALA A 239 8.68 37.21 72.40
C ALA A 239 8.67 35.69 72.74
N LEU A 240 9.19 34.87 71.80
CA LEU A 240 9.81 33.54 71.97
C LEU A 240 10.95 33.40 70.89
N ARG A 241 12.07 32.64 70.94
CA ARG A 241 12.60 31.49 71.73
C ARG A 241 12.09 30.09 71.32
N GLU A 242 12.89 29.01 71.25
CA GLU A 242 14.36 28.76 71.43
C GLU A 242 14.96 28.06 70.16
N ARG A 243 16.28 27.96 69.83
CA ARG A 243 17.58 27.72 70.55
C ARG A 243 17.75 26.23 70.97
N ILE A 244 18.91 25.54 70.93
CA ILE A 244 20.37 25.81 70.74
C ILE A 244 20.96 24.70 69.81
N PHE A 245 22.04 24.85 69.00
CA PHE A 245 23.48 24.48 69.22
C PHE A 245 24.28 24.88 67.93
N LYS A 246 25.39 25.67 67.99
CA LYS A 246 26.84 25.29 68.06
C LYS A 246 27.32 24.43 66.87
N ARG A 247 28.50 24.64 66.23
CA ARG A 247 29.80 25.33 66.53
C ARG A 247 30.59 25.52 65.19
N GLU A 248 31.68 26.27 64.98
CA GLU A 248 32.50 27.29 65.72
C GLU A 248 33.45 28.08 64.75
N GLU A 249 34.15 29.11 65.24
CA GLU A 249 35.40 29.75 64.72
C GLU A 249 35.47 30.46 63.33
N ALA A 250 36.59 31.17 63.09
CA ALA A 250 36.81 32.26 62.10
C ALA A 250 38.34 32.46 61.86
N PRO A 251 38.91 33.54 61.23
CA PRO A 251 38.34 34.71 60.53
C PRO A 251 39.07 35.09 59.19
N ALA A 252 38.92 36.36 58.75
CA ALA A 252 39.58 37.12 57.66
C ALA A 252 38.83 37.12 56.31
N GLN A 253 37.99 38.13 55.96
CA GLN A 253 38.12 39.61 55.82
C GLN A 253 38.50 40.08 54.39
N PRO A 254 38.02 41.28 53.95
CA PRO A 254 37.55 41.48 52.58
C PRO A 254 38.36 42.51 51.76
N VAL A 255 37.90 42.81 50.54
CA VAL A 255 37.80 44.20 50.00
C VAL A 255 36.85 44.23 48.79
N GLU A 256 36.09 45.33 48.64
CA GLU A 256 35.22 45.63 47.48
C GLU A 256 35.85 46.71 46.56
N PRO A 257 35.40 46.87 45.31
CA PRO A 257 36.15 47.58 44.26
C PRO A 257 35.95 49.09 44.23
N ARG A 258 36.84 49.80 43.50
CA ARG A 258 36.58 51.13 42.93
C ARG A 258 37.51 51.46 41.75
N GLU A 259 37.01 52.31 40.86
CA GLU A 259 37.69 52.85 39.67
C GLU A 259 38.45 54.18 40.00
N PRO A 260 38.80 55.06 39.03
CA PRO A 260 40.13 55.07 38.40
C PRO A 260 40.84 56.43 38.58
N THR A 261 42.07 56.62 38.06
CA THR A 261 42.60 57.98 37.78
C THR A 261 43.82 58.02 36.84
N LEU A 262 43.85 59.08 36.01
CA LEU A 262 44.94 59.98 35.60
C LEU A 262 46.42 59.65 35.98
N SER A 263 47.46 60.15 35.29
CA SER A 263 47.75 60.59 33.89
C SER A 263 49.17 61.21 33.86
N ARG A 264 49.93 61.14 32.74
CA ARG A 264 50.78 62.25 32.23
C ARG A 264 51.52 61.98 30.91
N GLU A 265 51.77 63.12 30.24
CA GLU A 265 52.50 63.42 28.99
C GLU A 265 54.05 63.48 29.19
N PRO A 266 54.94 63.74 28.17
CA PRO A 266 54.72 64.65 27.01
C PRO A 266 55.42 64.34 25.64
N VAL A 267 55.19 65.28 24.72
CA VAL A 267 56.00 65.72 23.55
C VAL A 267 55.49 65.36 22.13
N VAL A 268 55.31 66.45 21.35
CA VAL A 268 54.91 66.62 19.94
C VAL A 268 55.83 67.76 19.45
N PRO A 269 56.48 67.76 18.25
CA PRO A 269 55.74 67.95 16.98
C PRO A 269 56.34 67.40 15.66
N ARG A 270 55.46 67.18 14.66
CA ARG A 270 55.55 67.82 13.32
C ARG A 270 54.28 67.57 12.49
N GLU A 271 54.11 68.37 11.44
CA GLU A 271 52.89 68.47 10.63
C GLU A 271 52.99 67.67 9.30
N SER A 272 51.84 67.22 8.80
CA SER A 272 51.33 67.16 7.40
C SER A 272 52.25 66.93 6.16
N PRO A 273 51.75 66.44 4.99
CA PRO A 273 50.34 66.21 4.62
C PRO A 273 50.00 64.87 3.88
N ALA A 274 48.73 64.47 4.01
CA ALA A 274 47.90 63.84 2.96
C ALA A 274 48.38 62.49 2.33
N PRO A 275 47.73 61.89 1.30
CA PRO A 275 47.25 60.52 1.44
C PRO A 275 47.96 59.48 0.55
N ARG A 276 47.81 58.21 0.90
CA ARG A 276 48.04 57.07 0.00
C ARG A 276 46.82 56.14 0.01
N GLU A 277 46.50 55.63 -1.16
CA GLU A 277 45.31 54.81 -1.41
C GLU A 277 45.43 53.42 -0.75
N PRO A 278 44.31 52.82 -0.30
CA PRO A 278 44.32 51.42 0.09
C PRO A 278 44.52 50.53 -1.16
N VAL A 279 45.62 49.79 -1.19
CA VAL A 279 45.88 48.81 -2.26
C VAL A 279 44.82 47.71 -2.19
N ILE A 280 43.94 47.67 -3.19
CA ILE A 280 42.95 46.60 -3.35
C ILE A 280 43.71 45.31 -3.68
N SER A 281 43.86 44.45 -2.68
CA SER A 281 44.25 43.05 -2.86
C SER A 281 43.15 42.34 -3.64
N ARG A 282 43.27 42.32 -4.97
CA ARG A 282 42.38 41.54 -5.84
C ARG A 282 42.55 40.06 -5.51
N GLU A 283 41.49 39.46 -4.94
CA GLU A 283 41.29 38.02 -5.09
C GLU A 283 41.24 37.68 -6.59
N PRO A 284 41.64 36.46 -7.00
CA PRO A 284 41.42 36.02 -8.37
C PRO A 284 39.93 36.11 -8.72
N PRO A 285 39.56 36.53 -9.94
CA PRO A 285 38.16 36.48 -10.34
C PRO A 285 37.66 35.05 -10.22
N ALA A 286 36.49 34.86 -9.60
CA ALA A 286 35.83 33.56 -9.59
C ALA A 286 35.70 33.07 -11.04
N ALA A 287 36.12 31.83 -11.29
CA ALA A 287 36.02 31.24 -12.61
C ALA A 287 34.54 31.24 -13.03
N ALA A 288 34.24 31.75 -14.23
CA ALA A 288 32.88 31.74 -14.74
C ALA A 288 32.37 30.28 -14.78
N PRO A 289 31.13 30.01 -14.32
CA PRO A 289 30.61 28.65 -14.19
C PRO A 289 30.72 27.93 -15.53
N MET A 290 31.20 26.68 -15.52
CA MET A 290 31.45 25.96 -16.76
C MET A 290 30.13 25.49 -17.36
N ILE A 291 29.55 26.33 -18.21
CA ILE A 291 28.43 25.95 -19.08
C ILE A 291 28.95 24.82 -19.96
N VAL A 292 28.52 23.60 -19.67
CA VAL A 292 28.72 22.49 -20.59
C VAL A 292 27.67 22.73 -21.68
N PRO A 293 28.07 23.09 -22.92
CA PRO A 293 27.09 23.23 -23.99
C PRO A 293 26.37 21.88 -24.10
N PRO A 294 25.03 21.87 -24.32
CA PRO A 294 24.29 20.62 -24.48
C PRO A 294 25.01 19.82 -25.56
N THR A 295 25.55 18.64 -25.19
CA THR A 295 26.33 17.83 -26.12
C THR A 295 25.47 17.63 -27.35
N PRO A 296 25.84 18.17 -28.53
CA PRO A 296 24.87 18.43 -29.57
C PRO A 296 24.21 17.12 -29.95
N ALA A 297 22.94 16.99 -29.61
CA ALA A 297 22.12 15.83 -29.87
C ALA A 297 21.94 15.72 -31.39
N ARG A 298 22.96 15.14 -32.03
CA ARG A 298 22.90 14.65 -33.41
C ARG A 298 21.72 13.70 -33.41
N ALA A 299 20.62 14.10 -34.05
CA ALA A 299 19.38 13.34 -34.04
C ALA A 299 19.72 11.87 -34.30
N PRO A 300 19.33 10.95 -33.40
CA PRO A 300 19.95 9.64 -33.29
C PRO A 300 19.93 8.95 -34.65
N GLU A 301 21.11 8.53 -35.12
CA GLU A 301 21.25 8.02 -36.50
C GLU A 301 20.26 6.88 -36.69
N PRO A 302 19.30 7.02 -37.63
CA PRO A 302 18.08 6.23 -37.61
C PRO A 302 18.42 4.76 -37.81
N SER A 303 17.79 3.90 -37.02
CA SER A 303 18.10 2.48 -36.99
C SER A 303 17.98 1.81 -38.36
N LYS A 304 18.69 0.69 -38.53
CA LYS A 304 18.71 -0.08 -39.80
C LYS A 304 17.28 -0.48 -40.20
N ARG A 305 16.42 -0.79 -39.23
CA ARG A 305 14.99 -0.99 -39.43
C ARG A 305 14.29 0.25 -39.99
N VAL A 306 14.42 1.43 -39.38
CA VAL A 306 13.78 2.67 -39.87
C VAL A 306 14.28 3.06 -41.27
N MET A 307 15.56 2.82 -41.58
CA MET A 307 16.08 3.03 -42.95
C MET A 307 15.47 2.06 -43.96
N LYS A 308 15.25 0.79 -43.58
CA LYS A 308 14.60 -0.22 -44.43
C LYS A 308 13.10 0.06 -44.63
N GLU A 309 12.38 0.42 -43.56
CA GLU A 309 10.95 0.76 -43.60
C GLU A 309 10.69 1.97 -44.52
N LYS A 310 11.57 2.98 -44.50
CA LYS A 310 11.52 4.14 -45.42
C LYS A 310 11.84 3.82 -46.90
N GLN A 311 12.31 2.61 -47.21
CA GLN A 311 12.64 2.17 -48.57
C GLN A 311 11.63 1.17 -49.15
N ALA A 312 10.61 0.78 -48.38
CA ALA A 312 9.52 -0.06 -48.88
C ALA A 312 8.59 0.74 -49.82
N PRO A 313 8.19 0.20 -50.99
CA PRO A 313 7.29 0.90 -51.90
C PRO A 313 5.84 0.90 -51.38
N LEU A 314 5.11 1.98 -51.70
CA LEU A 314 3.81 2.36 -51.13
C LEU A 314 2.63 1.40 -51.34
N PHE A 315 2.84 0.28 -52.04
CA PHE A 315 1.79 -0.62 -52.57
C PHE A 315 2.06 -2.10 -52.28
N VAL A 316 2.89 -2.43 -51.28
CA VAL A 316 2.99 -3.80 -50.76
C VAL A 316 1.99 -3.94 -49.61
N ASP A 317 1.04 -4.88 -49.73
CA ASP A 317 0.19 -5.28 -48.61
C ASP A 317 1.07 -5.83 -47.49
N SER A 318 1.24 -4.99 -46.46
CA SER A 318 2.17 -5.25 -45.35
C SER A 318 1.49 -5.93 -44.16
N ALA A 319 0.22 -6.33 -44.30
CA ALA A 319 -0.52 -7.17 -43.37
C ALA A 319 -0.24 -8.67 -43.62
N VAL A 320 1.04 -9.04 -43.73
CA VAL A 320 1.45 -10.45 -43.73
C VAL A 320 1.40 -10.95 -42.28
N GLU A 321 0.72 -12.07 -42.08
CA GLU A 321 0.53 -12.73 -40.78
C GLU A 321 1.88 -12.93 -40.06
N GLY A 322 1.92 -12.64 -38.76
CA GLY A 322 3.14 -12.72 -37.95
C GLY A 322 4.21 -11.63 -38.17
N THR A 323 4.06 -10.69 -39.13
CA THR A 323 5.04 -9.60 -39.32
C THR A 323 4.86 -8.45 -38.32
N LEU A 324 5.95 -7.83 -37.87
CA LEU A 324 5.89 -6.66 -36.98
C LEU A 324 5.29 -5.42 -37.69
N PRO A 325 4.58 -4.52 -36.98
CA PRO A 325 4.12 -3.24 -37.52
C PRO A 325 5.30 -2.29 -37.81
N SER A 326 5.11 -1.41 -38.79
CA SER A 326 6.08 -0.36 -39.16
C SER A 326 6.11 0.77 -38.14
N ILE A 327 7.29 1.29 -37.79
CA ILE A 327 7.44 2.44 -36.87
C ILE A 327 6.82 3.71 -37.49
N SER A 328 6.66 3.76 -38.82
CA SER A 328 5.98 4.84 -39.55
C SER A 328 4.48 5.00 -39.27
N ILE A 329 3.88 4.14 -38.44
CA ILE A 329 2.49 4.26 -37.98
C ILE A 329 2.36 5.32 -36.87
N LEU A 330 3.45 5.58 -36.13
CA LEU A 330 3.53 6.57 -35.05
C LEU A 330 3.76 8.00 -35.57
N ASP A 331 3.45 8.99 -34.73
CA ASP A 331 3.61 10.40 -35.09
C ASP A 331 5.10 10.81 -35.07
N PRO A 332 5.59 11.56 -36.08
CA PRO A 332 7.00 11.93 -36.17
C PRO A 332 7.43 12.96 -35.12
N ALA A 333 8.70 12.93 -34.72
CA ALA A 333 9.30 13.90 -33.79
C ALA A 333 9.27 15.33 -34.35
N GLU A 334 8.88 16.29 -33.50
CA GLU A 334 8.82 17.71 -33.85
C GLU A 334 10.23 18.33 -33.86
N GLN A 335 10.67 18.88 -35.00
CA GLN A 335 12.04 19.40 -35.20
C GLN A 335 12.31 20.77 -34.51
N LYS A 336 11.76 20.99 -33.31
CA LYS A 336 11.92 22.22 -32.53
C LYS A 336 13.24 22.22 -31.75
N LYS A 337 14.34 22.56 -32.42
CA LYS A 337 15.58 22.96 -31.74
C LYS A 337 15.32 24.19 -30.88
N ILE A 338 15.31 24.01 -29.56
CA ILE A 338 15.31 25.12 -28.60
C ILE A 338 16.76 25.36 -28.19
N GLU A 339 17.36 26.42 -28.73
CA GLU A 339 18.72 26.84 -28.38
C GLU A 339 18.66 27.84 -27.23
N TYR A 340 19.02 27.39 -26.02
CA TYR A 340 19.11 28.24 -24.83
C TYR A 340 20.36 29.13 -24.91
N SER A 341 20.22 30.45 -24.73
CA SER A 341 21.37 31.34 -24.76
C SER A 341 22.27 31.11 -23.53
N PRO A 342 23.62 31.08 -23.69
CA PRO A 342 24.53 30.91 -22.55
C PRO A 342 24.35 32.00 -21.47
N GLU A 343 24.01 33.21 -21.89
CA GLU A 343 23.72 34.36 -21.02
C GLU A 343 22.48 34.13 -20.15
N SER A 344 21.40 33.56 -20.70
CA SER A 344 20.19 33.20 -19.94
C SER A 344 20.47 32.14 -18.90
N LEU A 345 21.20 31.07 -19.28
CA LEU A 345 21.61 30.00 -18.37
C LEU A 345 22.51 30.53 -17.25
N ALA A 346 23.49 31.39 -17.57
CA ALA A 346 24.35 32.03 -16.59
C ALA A 346 23.55 32.94 -15.63
N GLY A 347 22.59 33.71 -16.14
CA GLY A 347 21.72 34.58 -15.34
C GLY A 347 20.84 33.81 -14.35
N VAL A 348 20.27 32.67 -14.76
CA VAL A 348 19.52 31.78 -13.85
C VAL A 348 20.45 31.15 -12.81
N GLY A 349 21.69 30.80 -13.17
CA GLY A 349 22.72 30.34 -12.24
C GLY A 349 23.04 31.37 -11.16
N GLN A 350 23.32 32.62 -11.54
CA GLN A 350 23.57 33.73 -10.61
C GLN A 350 22.35 34.02 -9.73
N LEU A 351 21.14 33.98 -10.28
CA LEU A 351 19.91 34.16 -9.51
C LEU A 351 19.74 33.05 -8.45
N LEU A 352 20.09 31.80 -8.78
CA LEU A 352 20.07 30.68 -7.84
C LEU A 352 21.05 30.85 -6.68
N GLU A 353 22.27 31.35 -6.93
CA GLU A 353 23.24 31.68 -5.88
C GLU A 353 22.69 32.77 -4.94
N ILE A 354 22.16 33.86 -5.51
CA ILE A 354 21.55 34.96 -4.76
C ILE A 354 20.38 34.44 -3.90
N LYS A 355 19.48 33.62 -4.47
CA LYS A 355 18.32 33.08 -3.72
C LYS A 355 18.70 32.08 -2.64
N LEU A 356 19.70 31.22 -2.84
CA LEU A 356 20.19 30.37 -1.76
C LEU A 356 20.89 31.18 -0.66
N LYS A 357 21.62 32.24 -1.02
CA LYS A 357 22.23 33.16 -0.05
C LYS A 357 21.20 33.97 0.75
N GLU A 358 20.06 34.37 0.15
CA GLU A 358 18.92 34.95 0.87
C GLU A 358 18.36 34.01 1.96
N PHE A 359 18.35 32.69 1.73
CA PHE A 359 18.00 31.68 2.74
C PHE A 359 19.16 31.30 3.68
N GLY A 360 20.28 32.04 3.63
CA GLY A 360 21.47 31.85 4.46
C GLY A 360 22.28 30.60 4.11
N VAL A 361 22.22 30.14 2.85
CA VAL A 361 22.94 28.98 2.31
C VAL A 361 23.91 29.46 1.23
N GLU A 362 25.20 29.55 1.54
CA GLU A 362 26.21 29.92 0.55
C GLU A 362 26.61 28.72 -0.31
N VAL A 363 26.54 28.91 -1.63
CA VAL A 363 26.88 27.94 -2.68
C VAL A 363 27.48 28.70 -3.86
N ALA A 364 28.20 28.01 -4.74
CA ALA A 364 28.59 28.52 -6.06
C ALA A 364 28.19 27.50 -7.14
N VAL A 365 27.84 27.96 -8.35
CA VAL A 365 27.59 27.12 -9.52
C VAL A 365 28.91 26.64 -10.11
N ASP A 366 29.09 25.32 -10.19
CA ASP A 366 30.23 24.64 -10.81
C ASP A 366 30.02 24.51 -12.33
N SER A 367 28.93 23.86 -12.72
CA SER A 367 28.63 23.57 -14.12
C SER A 367 27.13 23.53 -14.41
N ILE A 368 26.76 23.87 -15.64
CA ILE A 368 25.36 23.92 -16.09
C ILE A 368 25.16 22.94 -17.24
N HIS A 369 24.12 22.11 -17.13
CA HIS A 369 23.81 21.01 -18.05
C HIS A 369 22.34 21.14 -18.52
N PRO A 370 22.08 21.84 -19.64
CA PRO A 370 20.73 22.00 -20.18
C PRO A 370 20.26 20.74 -20.92
N GLY A 371 19.01 20.36 -20.71
CA GLY A 371 18.35 19.20 -21.32
C GLY A 371 17.01 19.53 -21.99
N PRO A 372 16.21 18.53 -22.39
CA PRO A 372 14.98 18.76 -23.15
C PRO A 372 13.82 19.38 -22.34
N VAL A 373 13.71 19.01 -21.06
CA VAL A 373 12.60 19.41 -20.16
C VAL A 373 13.09 20.22 -18.95
N ILE A 374 14.30 19.92 -18.48
CA ILE A 374 14.94 20.58 -17.33
C ILE A 374 16.37 20.98 -17.67
N THR A 375 16.92 21.90 -16.87
CA THR A 375 18.36 22.21 -16.83
C THR A 375 18.88 21.86 -15.44
N ARG A 376 19.99 21.11 -15.36
CA ARG A 376 20.67 20.82 -14.09
C ARG A 376 21.79 21.83 -13.87
N TYR A 377 21.68 22.58 -12.78
CA TYR A 377 22.72 23.41 -12.22
C TYR A 377 23.45 22.59 -11.16
N GLU A 378 24.71 22.26 -11.40
CA GLU A 378 25.55 21.67 -10.37
C GLU A 378 26.13 22.77 -9.50
N ILE A 379 25.91 22.67 -8.19
CA ILE A 379 26.40 23.64 -7.21
C ILE A 379 27.35 22.96 -6.22
N GLN A 380 28.38 23.70 -5.82
CA GLN A 380 29.29 23.32 -4.74
C GLN A 380 28.88 24.11 -3.48
N PRO A 381 28.32 23.44 -2.43
CA PRO A 381 28.00 24.11 -1.18
C PRO A 381 29.25 24.53 -0.41
N ALA A 382 29.16 25.64 0.34
CA ALA A 382 30.20 26.08 1.25
C ALA A 382 30.46 25.09 2.41
N ALA A 383 31.65 25.16 3.01
CA ALA A 383 32.06 24.25 4.07
C ALA A 383 31.07 24.25 5.26
N GLY A 384 30.63 23.05 5.68
CA GLY A 384 29.66 22.87 6.76
C GLY A 384 28.18 22.99 6.36
N VAL A 385 27.86 23.41 5.12
CA VAL A 385 26.47 23.43 4.62
C VAL A 385 25.97 22.00 4.43
N LYS A 386 24.94 21.61 5.20
CA LYS A 386 24.27 20.31 5.05
C LYS A 386 23.33 20.30 3.85
N VAL A 387 23.49 19.33 2.95
CA VAL A 387 22.65 19.16 1.75
C VAL A 387 21.14 19.09 2.08
N SER A 388 20.78 18.49 3.21
CA SER A 388 19.39 18.43 3.68
C SER A 388 18.75 19.81 3.95
N ARG A 389 19.56 20.86 4.23
CA ARG A 389 19.06 22.24 4.32
C ARG A 389 18.61 22.75 2.94
N ILE A 390 19.37 22.43 1.88
CA ILE A 390 19.04 22.76 0.49
C ILE A 390 17.78 21.98 0.05
N ALA A 391 17.73 20.68 0.34
CA ALA A 391 16.60 19.82 0.01
C ALA A 391 15.28 20.24 0.69
N ASN A 392 15.36 20.77 1.92
CA ASN A 392 14.18 21.32 2.62
C ASN A 392 13.71 22.67 2.06
N LEU A 393 14.61 23.48 1.51
CA LEU A 393 14.29 24.78 0.89
C LEU A 393 13.68 24.66 -0.52
N ALA A 394 13.60 23.47 -1.11
CA ALA A 394 13.21 23.28 -2.52
C ALA A 394 11.89 23.98 -2.93
N LYS A 395 10.88 24.02 -2.04
CA LYS A 395 9.61 24.73 -2.30
C LYS A 395 9.75 26.25 -2.28
N ASP A 396 10.53 26.79 -1.35
CA ASP A 396 10.77 28.22 -1.24
C ASP A 396 11.72 28.74 -2.31
N LEU A 397 12.71 27.92 -2.71
CA LEU A 397 13.58 28.18 -3.85
C LEU A 397 12.77 28.23 -5.15
N ALA A 398 11.91 27.24 -5.42
CA ALA A 398 11.01 27.26 -6.59
C ALA A 398 10.14 28.52 -6.64
N ARG A 399 9.55 28.89 -5.50
CA ARG A 399 8.75 30.12 -5.33
C ARG A 399 9.58 31.40 -5.56
N SER A 400 10.84 31.44 -5.09
CA SER A 400 11.75 32.58 -5.27
C SER A 400 12.31 32.75 -6.69
N LEU A 401 12.32 31.66 -7.46
CA LEU A 401 12.71 31.60 -8.88
C LEU A 401 11.50 31.65 -9.83
N ALA A 402 10.27 31.77 -9.31
CA ALA A 402 9.01 31.77 -10.06
C ALA A 402 8.77 30.51 -10.95
N VAL A 403 9.31 29.35 -10.58
CA VAL A 403 9.14 28.08 -11.32
C VAL A 403 8.18 27.11 -10.62
N THR A 404 7.59 26.18 -11.39
CA THR A 404 6.55 25.25 -10.90
C THR A 404 7.03 24.31 -9.80
N SER A 405 8.27 23.83 -9.90
CA SER A 405 8.96 23.04 -8.87
C SER A 405 10.47 23.15 -9.11
N VAL A 406 11.26 22.75 -8.10
CA VAL A 406 12.70 22.54 -8.21
C VAL A 406 13.01 21.19 -7.58
N ARG A 407 13.80 20.36 -8.27
CA ARG A 407 14.26 19.08 -7.74
C ARG A 407 15.70 19.17 -7.25
N VAL A 408 15.95 18.66 -6.05
CA VAL A 408 17.30 18.65 -5.43
C VAL A 408 17.86 17.22 -5.49
N VAL A 409 18.98 17.07 -6.19
CA VAL A 409 19.75 15.83 -6.31
C VAL A 409 20.85 15.85 -5.25
N GLU A 410 20.59 15.17 -4.13
CA GLU A 410 21.45 15.27 -2.93
C GLU A 410 22.88 14.73 -3.14
N VAL A 411 23.09 13.82 -4.10
CA VAL A 411 24.39 13.25 -4.47
C VAL A 411 24.48 13.08 -6.00
N ILE A 412 25.53 13.61 -6.62
CA ILE A 412 25.87 13.32 -8.03
C ILE A 412 27.00 12.27 -8.05
N PRO A 413 26.81 11.10 -8.67
CA PRO A 413 27.84 10.06 -8.72
C PRO A 413 29.16 10.56 -9.30
N GLY A 414 30.25 10.40 -8.54
CA GLY A 414 31.60 10.81 -8.94
C GLY A 414 31.95 12.29 -8.72
N LYS A 415 31.07 13.08 -8.09
CA LYS A 415 31.31 14.51 -7.81
C LYS A 415 30.98 14.89 -6.36
N THR A 416 31.49 16.05 -5.92
CA THR A 416 31.17 16.70 -4.64
C THR A 416 30.02 17.70 -4.74
N THR A 417 29.45 17.87 -5.94
CA THR A 417 28.38 18.82 -6.25
C THR A 417 27.00 18.28 -5.90
N VAL A 418 26.10 19.18 -5.53
CA VAL A 418 24.65 18.96 -5.40
C VAL A 418 24.00 19.40 -6.70
N GLY A 419 23.02 18.65 -7.21
CA GLY A 419 22.30 19.04 -8.43
C GLY A 419 21.01 19.79 -8.10
N ILE A 420 20.79 20.93 -8.73
CA ILE A 420 19.51 21.64 -8.72
C ILE A 420 18.91 21.56 -10.13
N GLU A 421 17.81 20.83 -10.27
CA GLU A 421 17.12 20.64 -11.54
C GLU A 421 15.94 21.62 -11.63
N ILE A 422 16.10 22.63 -12.49
CA ILE A 422 15.10 23.68 -12.76
C ILE A 422 14.36 23.33 -14.06
N PRO A 423 13.02 23.45 -14.14
CA PRO A 423 12.28 23.25 -15.37
C PRO A 423 12.59 24.32 -16.41
N ASN A 424 12.76 23.92 -17.67
CA ASN A 424 12.88 24.88 -18.76
C ASN A 424 11.52 25.57 -19.00
N GLU A 425 11.54 26.84 -19.43
CA GLU A 425 10.34 27.60 -19.81
C GLU A 425 9.60 26.90 -20.95
N ASN A 426 10.33 26.64 -22.04
CA ASN A 426 9.87 25.85 -23.17
C ASN A 426 10.43 24.42 -23.02
N ARG A 427 9.53 23.48 -22.74
CA ARG A 427 9.82 22.05 -22.54
C ARG A 427 9.58 21.30 -23.86
N GLN A 428 10.52 20.46 -24.27
CA GLN A 428 10.39 19.64 -25.47
C GLN A 428 9.62 18.35 -25.15
N MET A 429 8.64 18.00 -25.98
CA MET A 429 7.91 16.73 -25.87
C MET A 429 8.73 15.61 -26.51
N VAL A 430 9.11 14.60 -25.73
CA VAL A 430 9.70 13.36 -26.26
C VAL A 430 8.60 12.56 -26.95
N ARG A 431 8.72 12.31 -28.25
CA ARG A 431 7.77 11.44 -28.98
C ARG A 431 8.22 9.99 -28.90
N PHE A 432 7.29 9.05 -28.80
CA PHE A 432 7.60 7.61 -28.73
C PHE A 432 8.33 7.08 -29.98
N SER A 433 7.97 7.58 -31.16
CA SER A 433 8.66 7.28 -32.44
C SER A 433 10.15 7.64 -32.42
N GLU A 434 10.54 8.71 -31.71
CA GLU A 434 11.92 9.18 -31.59
C GLU A 434 12.79 8.15 -30.84
N VAL A 435 12.26 7.59 -29.76
CA VAL A 435 12.95 6.61 -28.91
C VAL A 435 13.03 5.24 -29.60
N LEU A 436 11.95 4.83 -30.29
CA LEU A 436 11.94 3.57 -31.07
C LEU A 436 12.86 3.61 -32.30
N ALA A 437 13.07 4.79 -32.90
CA ALA A 437 13.95 4.95 -34.06
C ALA A 437 15.45 4.79 -33.73
N THR A 438 15.82 4.71 -32.44
CA THR A 438 17.21 4.63 -32.01
C THR A 438 17.82 3.22 -32.18
N PRO A 439 19.11 3.10 -32.53
CA PRO A 439 19.78 1.80 -32.62
C PRO A 439 19.83 1.08 -31.27
N GLN A 440 19.84 1.82 -30.14
CA GLN A 440 19.75 1.27 -28.79
C GLN A 440 18.47 0.48 -28.53
N TYR A 441 17.38 0.72 -29.28
CA TYR A 441 16.15 -0.07 -29.22
C TYR A 441 16.16 -1.20 -30.27
N ASP A 442 16.53 -0.88 -31.52
CA ASP A 442 16.55 -1.84 -32.64
C ASP A 442 17.47 -3.03 -32.36
N GLU A 443 18.68 -2.79 -31.84
CA GLU A 443 19.70 -3.82 -31.63
C GLU A 443 19.52 -4.66 -30.34
N GLN A 444 18.56 -4.33 -29.46
CA GLN A 444 18.24 -5.18 -28.31
C GLN A 444 17.66 -6.54 -28.72
N LYS A 445 18.00 -7.59 -27.98
CA LYS A 445 17.56 -8.97 -28.23
C LYS A 445 16.46 -9.48 -27.29
N SER A 446 16.02 -8.67 -26.33
CA SER A 446 14.94 -9.07 -25.42
C SER A 446 13.57 -8.83 -26.07
N PRO A 447 12.65 -9.81 -26.07
CA PRO A 447 11.29 -9.60 -26.57
C PRO A 447 10.49 -8.62 -25.70
N VAL A 448 10.93 -8.40 -24.46
CA VAL A 448 10.32 -7.46 -23.51
C VAL A 448 11.25 -6.27 -23.23
N THR A 449 11.82 -5.73 -24.32
CA THR A 449 12.55 -4.45 -24.32
C THR A 449 11.55 -3.30 -24.12
N LEU A 450 11.82 -2.39 -23.19
CA LEU A 450 10.95 -1.25 -22.87
C LEU A 450 11.68 0.08 -23.16
N ALA A 451 11.15 0.87 -24.09
CA ALA A 451 11.62 2.23 -24.40
C ALA A 451 10.90 3.22 -23.48
N LEU A 452 11.62 3.79 -22.51
CA LEU A 452 11.01 4.59 -21.43
C LEU A 452 10.85 6.08 -21.80
N GLY A 453 11.79 6.63 -22.56
CA GLY A 453 11.89 8.08 -22.81
C GLY A 453 13.33 8.53 -23.01
N HIS A 454 13.62 9.79 -22.66
CA HIS A 454 14.97 10.35 -22.62
C HIS A 454 15.42 10.66 -21.18
N ASP A 455 16.72 10.61 -20.90
CA ASP A 455 17.28 11.11 -19.65
C ASP A 455 17.30 12.65 -19.63
N ILE A 456 17.70 13.22 -18.48
CA ILE A 456 17.85 14.68 -18.31
C ILE A 456 18.85 15.35 -19.27
N GLY A 457 19.67 14.58 -19.99
CA GLY A 457 20.60 15.06 -21.01
C GLY A 457 20.15 14.75 -22.46
N GLY A 458 18.92 14.26 -22.66
CA GLY A 458 18.39 13.94 -23.98
C GLY A 458 18.88 12.61 -24.58
N LYS A 459 19.38 11.66 -23.76
CA LYS A 459 19.83 10.34 -24.23
C LYS A 459 18.74 9.28 -24.06
N PRO A 460 18.51 8.38 -25.04
CA PRO A 460 17.40 7.44 -24.99
C PRO A 460 17.58 6.41 -23.86
N VAL A 461 16.57 6.29 -23.01
CA VAL A 461 16.55 5.35 -21.87
C VAL A 461 15.73 4.13 -22.25
N ILE A 462 16.44 3.05 -22.58
CA ILE A 462 15.87 1.78 -23.01
C ILE A 462 16.31 0.69 -22.03
N THR A 463 15.36 -0.16 -21.67
CA THR A 463 15.48 -1.13 -20.57
C THR A 463 14.93 -2.49 -20.99
N ASP A 464 15.06 -3.51 -20.13
CA ASP A 464 14.72 -4.89 -20.45
C ASP A 464 14.00 -5.53 -19.27
N LEU A 465 12.70 -5.79 -19.42
CA LEU A 465 11.85 -6.32 -18.36
C LEU A 465 12.32 -7.70 -17.87
N ALA A 466 12.95 -8.52 -18.72
CA ALA A 466 13.50 -9.82 -18.31
C ALA A 466 14.71 -9.68 -17.37
N LYS A 467 15.37 -8.52 -17.36
CA LYS A 467 16.41 -8.16 -16.38
C LYS A 467 15.83 -7.51 -15.11
N MET A 468 14.61 -6.99 -15.13
CA MET A 468 14.00 -6.25 -14.02
C MET A 468 13.63 -7.09 -12.77
N PRO A 469 13.47 -8.42 -12.83
CA PRO A 469 12.49 -9.14 -13.67
C PRO A 469 11.02 -8.70 -13.52
N HIS A 470 10.69 -7.85 -12.55
CA HIS A 470 9.34 -7.34 -12.29
C HIS A 470 9.42 -5.84 -12.05
N LEU A 471 8.37 -5.10 -12.43
CA LEU A 471 8.33 -3.64 -12.37
C LEU A 471 7.10 -3.18 -11.57
N LEU A 472 7.33 -2.28 -10.59
CA LEU A 472 6.27 -1.53 -9.92
C LEU A 472 6.23 -0.10 -10.46
N VAL A 473 5.06 0.34 -10.92
CA VAL A 473 4.81 1.68 -11.47
C VAL A 473 3.81 2.40 -10.59
N ALA A 474 4.06 3.66 -10.26
CA ALA A 474 3.10 4.45 -9.50
C ALA A 474 3.17 5.96 -9.83
N GLY A 475 2.03 6.64 -9.72
CA GLY A 475 1.91 8.08 -9.94
C GLY A 475 0.45 8.52 -9.87
N THR A 476 0.20 9.76 -9.46
CA THR A 476 -1.18 10.28 -9.36
C THR A 476 -1.83 10.46 -10.73
N THR A 477 -3.15 10.62 -10.77
CA THR A 477 -3.88 10.98 -12.00
C THR A 477 -3.24 12.22 -12.65
N GLY A 478 -3.07 12.22 -13.98
CA GLY A 478 -2.38 13.30 -14.72
C GLY A 478 -0.84 13.27 -14.68
N SER A 479 -0.21 12.43 -13.85
CA SER A 479 1.26 12.33 -13.75
C SER A 479 1.95 11.79 -15.01
N GLY A 480 1.22 11.11 -15.88
CA GLY A 480 1.74 10.38 -17.05
C GLY A 480 1.78 8.86 -16.91
N LYS A 481 1.36 8.29 -15.76
CA LYS A 481 1.35 6.84 -15.47
C LYS A 481 0.86 6.00 -16.66
N SER A 482 -0.36 6.27 -17.15
CA SER A 482 -1.03 5.43 -18.15
C SER A 482 -0.38 5.55 -19.53
N VAL A 483 0.02 6.75 -19.95
CA VAL A 483 0.84 6.97 -21.17
C VAL A 483 2.16 6.20 -21.08
N GLY A 484 2.80 6.18 -19.90
CA GLY A 484 4.00 5.38 -19.65
C GLY A 484 3.77 3.87 -19.75
N VAL A 485 2.63 3.37 -19.25
CA VAL A 485 2.23 1.96 -19.41
C VAL A 485 1.96 1.63 -20.88
N ASN A 486 1.29 2.51 -21.63
CA ASN A 486 1.08 2.36 -23.07
C ASN A 486 2.40 2.35 -23.85
N ALA A 487 3.35 3.24 -23.53
CA ALA A 487 4.69 3.20 -24.11
C ALA A 487 5.43 1.89 -23.81
N MET A 488 5.26 1.30 -22.61
CA MET A 488 5.80 -0.01 -22.27
C MET A 488 5.15 -1.15 -23.06
N ILE A 489 3.81 -1.18 -23.19
CA ILE A 489 3.09 -2.20 -23.96
C ILE A 489 3.47 -2.11 -25.44
N LEU A 490 3.42 -0.91 -26.03
CA LEU A 490 3.82 -0.73 -27.43
C LEU A 490 5.31 -1.05 -27.66
N SER A 491 6.19 -0.87 -26.68
CA SER A 491 7.59 -1.30 -26.80
C SER A 491 7.72 -2.81 -26.99
N ILE A 492 6.80 -3.61 -26.45
CA ILE A 492 6.71 -5.06 -26.69
C ILE A 492 6.08 -5.31 -28.07
N LEU A 493 4.97 -4.64 -28.39
CA LEU A 493 4.23 -4.81 -29.66
C LEU A 493 5.01 -4.36 -30.92
N PHE A 494 6.00 -3.48 -30.78
CA PHE A 494 6.93 -3.16 -31.87
C PHE A 494 8.15 -4.09 -31.95
N LYS A 495 8.38 -4.95 -30.94
CA LYS A 495 9.57 -5.81 -30.83
C LYS A 495 9.29 -7.29 -31.12
N SER A 496 8.09 -7.76 -30.79
CA SER A 496 7.82 -9.19 -30.57
C SER A 496 6.55 -9.68 -31.27
N SER A 497 6.61 -10.90 -31.81
CA SER A 497 5.43 -11.63 -32.26
C SER A 497 4.64 -12.23 -31.08
N PRO A 498 3.41 -12.73 -31.29
CA PRO A 498 2.68 -13.55 -30.31
C PRO A 498 3.37 -14.87 -29.91
N GLU A 499 4.40 -15.31 -30.64
CA GLU A 499 5.24 -16.47 -30.28
C GLU A 499 6.41 -16.08 -29.36
N ASP A 500 6.91 -14.84 -29.49
CA ASP A 500 7.99 -14.30 -28.65
C ASP A 500 7.46 -13.80 -27.29
N ALA A 501 6.30 -13.15 -27.30
CA ALA A 501 5.70 -12.51 -26.14
C ALA A 501 4.17 -12.65 -26.13
N ARG A 502 3.62 -12.95 -24.95
CA ARG A 502 2.18 -13.05 -24.67
C ARG A 502 1.80 -12.21 -23.46
N LEU A 503 0.57 -11.71 -23.43
CA LEU A 503 0.10 -10.69 -22.50
C LEU A 503 -1.15 -11.17 -21.74
N ILE A 504 -1.20 -10.84 -20.45
CA ILE A 504 -2.43 -10.85 -19.65
C ILE A 504 -2.62 -9.42 -19.16
N MET A 505 -3.77 -8.82 -19.44
CA MET A 505 -4.09 -7.44 -19.04
C MET A 505 -5.24 -7.44 -18.04
N ILE A 506 -5.06 -6.74 -16.92
CA ILE A 506 -6.07 -6.57 -15.87
C ILE A 506 -6.39 -5.09 -15.74
N ASP A 507 -7.63 -4.72 -16.04
CA ASP A 507 -8.17 -3.36 -15.96
C ASP A 507 -9.46 -3.34 -15.11
N PRO A 508 -9.39 -2.98 -13.81
CA PRO A 508 -10.56 -2.92 -12.93
C PRO A 508 -11.58 -1.82 -13.31
N LYS A 509 -11.26 -0.94 -14.26
CA LYS A 509 -12.04 0.26 -14.59
C LYS A 509 -12.57 0.25 -16.03
N MET A 510 -12.05 -0.62 -16.90
CA MET A 510 -12.35 -0.71 -18.34
C MET A 510 -11.93 0.53 -19.15
N LEU A 511 -10.96 1.33 -18.66
CA LEU A 511 -10.63 2.64 -19.22
C LEU A 511 -9.28 2.71 -19.95
N GLU A 512 -8.30 1.92 -19.54
CA GLU A 512 -6.88 2.19 -19.85
C GLU A 512 -6.26 1.05 -20.68
N LEU A 513 -6.66 -0.21 -20.46
CA LEU A 513 -6.17 -1.38 -21.21
C LEU A 513 -7.23 -2.01 -22.11
N SER A 514 -8.51 -1.64 -21.95
CA SER A 514 -9.62 -2.10 -22.81
C SER A 514 -9.41 -1.80 -24.31
N ILE A 515 -8.60 -0.77 -24.62
CA ILE A 515 -8.15 -0.44 -25.98
C ILE A 515 -7.40 -1.58 -26.69
N TYR A 516 -6.73 -2.48 -25.95
CA TYR A 516 -5.96 -3.60 -26.50
C TYR A 516 -6.79 -4.87 -26.76
N GLU A 517 -8.08 -4.89 -26.45
CA GLU A 517 -8.94 -6.07 -26.61
C GLU A 517 -8.87 -6.63 -28.04
N GLY A 518 -8.63 -7.94 -28.16
CA GLY A 518 -8.54 -8.66 -29.43
C GLY A 518 -7.20 -8.64 -30.16
N ILE A 519 -6.10 -8.12 -29.60
CA ILE A 519 -4.76 -8.32 -30.19
C ILE A 519 -4.29 -9.79 -30.06
N PRO A 520 -3.55 -10.36 -31.03
CA PRO A 520 -3.12 -11.76 -31.00
C PRO A 520 -2.14 -12.09 -29.87
N HIS A 521 -1.51 -11.09 -29.24
CA HIS A 521 -0.63 -11.28 -28.09
C HIS A 521 -1.36 -11.60 -26.79
N LEU A 522 -2.67 -11.33 -26.67
CA LEU A 522 -3.42 -11.65 -25.45
C LEU A 522 -3.56 -13.17 -25.27
N LEU A 523 -3.58 -13.62 -24.01
CA LEU A 523 -3.88 -15.02 -23.64
C LEU A 523 -5.33 -15.22 -23.19
N CYS A 524 -6.02 -14.14 -22.87
CA CYS A 524 -7.43 -14.09 -22.49
C CYS A 524 -7.95 -12.66 -22.80
N PRO A 525 -9.28 -12.43 -22.81
CA PRO A 525 -9.83 -11.09 -22.83
C PRO A 525 -9.25 -10.19 -21.73
N VAL A 526 -9.31 -8.87 -21.90
CA VAL A 526 -8.90 -7.91 -20.86
C VAL A 526 -9.74 -8.13 -19.60
N VAL A 527 -9.07 -8.46 -18.49
CA VAL A 527 -9.71 -9.00 -17.29
C VAL A 527 -10.23 -7.88 -16.40
N THR A 528 -11.53 -7.89 -16.13
CA THR A 528 -12.25 -6.78 -15.48
C THR A 528 -12.88 -7.15 -14.13
N ASP A 529 -13.24 -8.41 -13.89
CA ASP A 529 -13.61 -8.88 -12.54
C ASP A 529 -12.35 -9.22 -11.71
N MET A 530 -12.37 -8.88 -10.42
CA MET A 530 -11.22 -9.02 -9.53
C MET A 530 -10.95 -10.47 -9.10
N LYS A 531 -11.97 -11.35 -9.12
CA LYS A 531 -11.81 -12.79 -8.88
C LYS A 531 -11.13 -13.44 -10.08
N ASP A 532 -11.54 -13.06 -11.28
CA ASP A 532 -10.99 -13.56 -12.54
C ASP A 532 -9.56 -13.08 -12.72
N ALA A 533 -9.27 -11.83 -12.33
CA ALA A 533 -7.89 -11.32 -12.23
C ALA A 533 -7.05 -12.12 -11.20
N ALA A 534 -7.65 -12.58 -10.11
CA ALA A 534 -6.98 -13.48 -9.16
C ALA A 534 -6.88 -14.94 -9.68
N ASN A 535 -7.76 -15.39 -10.59
CA ASN A 535 -7.62 -16.66 -11.33
C ASN A 535 -6.48 -16.57 -12.33
N ALA A 536 -6.35 -15.47 -13.09
CA ALA A 536 -5.25 -15.25 -14.01
C ALA A 536 -3.88 -15.22 -13.30
N LEU A 537 -3.82 -14.69 -12.07
CA LEU A 537 -2.63 -14.80 -11.21
C LEU A 537 -2.38 -16.24 -10.70
N ARG A 538 -3.42 -17.02 -10.36
CA ARG A 538 -3.28 -18.46 -10.04
C ARG A 538 -2.77 -19.26 -11.25
N TRP A 539 -3.33 -19.02 -12.43
CA TRP A 539 -2.88 -19.64 -13.67
C TRP A 539 -1.42 -19.27 -14.00
N SER A 540 -1.05 -18.00 -13.85
CA SER A 540 0.34 -17.54 -14.03
C SER A 540 1.32 -18.26 -13.08
N VAL A 541 0.87 -18.59 -11.87
CA VAL A 541 1.62 -19.41 -10.91
C VAL A 541 1.69 -20.89 -11.32
N ALA A 542 0.61 -21.45 -11.89
CA ALA A 542 0.57 -22.84 -12.37
C ALA A 542 1.45 -23.04 -13.62
N GLU A 543 1.37 -22.17 -14.62
CA GLU A 543 2.23 -22.21 -15.82
C GLU A 543 3.70 -21.93 -15.45
N MET A 544 3.99 -21.08 -14.45
CA MET A 544 5.35 -20.96 -13.90
C MET A 544 5.87 -22.32 -13.41
N GLU A 545 5.09 -23.09 -12.66
CA GLU A 545 5.49 -24.42 -12.19
C GLU A 545 5.59 -25.45 -13.32
N ARG A 546 4.66 -25.44 -14.28
CA ARG A 546 4.72 -26.28 -15.48
C ARG A 546 6.01 -26.02 -16.27
N ARG A 547 6.35 -24.75 -16.51
CA ARG A 547 7.63 -24.35 -17.12
C ARG A 547 8.83 -24.82 -16.30
N TYR A 548 8.81 -24.73 -14.97
CA TYR A 548 9.90 -25.28 -14.15
C TYR A 548 10.05 -26.80 -14.28
N LYS A 549 8.95 -27.55 -14.32
CA LYS A 549 8.95 -29.00 -14.56
C LYS A 549 9.52 -29.34 -15.95
N LEU A 550 9.10 -28.62 -17.00
CA LEU A 550 9.62 -28.74 -18.37
C LEU A 550 11.12 -28.44 -18.43
N MET A 551 11.55 -27.31 -17.86
CA MET A 551 12.97 -26.91 -17.85
C MET A 551 13.85 -27.92 -17.11
N ALA A 552 13.38 -28.47 -15.99
CA ALA A 552 14.08 -29.51 -15.24
C ALA A 552 14.24 -30.81 -16.06
N ALA A 553 13.16 -31.32 -16.65
CA ALA A 553 13.18 -32.50 -17.51
C ALA A 553 14.07 -32.31 -18.75
N MET A 554 14.10 -31.08 -19.30
CA MET A 554 14.93 -30.73 -20.46
C MET A 554 16.39 -30.38 -20.13
N GLY A 555 16.76 -30.32 -18.84
CA GLY A 555 18.13 -30.01 -18.39
C GLY A 555 18.55 -28.54 -18.56
N VAL A 556 17.60 -27.61 -18.66
CA VAL A 556 17.84 -26.19 -18.95
C VAL A 556 17.52 -25.29 -17.74
N ARG A 557 18.14 -24.11 -17.66
CA ARG A 557 18.06 -23.22 -16.48
C ARG A 557 17.06 -22.07 -16.59
N ASN A 558 16.56 -21.76 -17.78
CA ASN A 558 15.62 -20.66 -18.04
C ASN A 558 14.93 -20.81 -19.41
N LEU A 559 13.89 -20.00 -19.65
CA LEU A 559 13.11 -19.96 -20.88
C LEU A 559 13.96 -19.79 -22.15
N ALA A 560 14.99 -18.93 -22.11
CA ALA A 560 15.88 -18.73 -23.26
C ALA A 560 16.69 -20.00 -23.61
N GLY A 561 17.13 -20.76 -22.60
CA GLY A 561 17.76 -22.06 -22.79
C GLY A 561 16.79 -23.14 -23.29
N PHE A 562 15.54 -23.11 -22.84
CA PHE A 562 14.47 -23.98 -23.34
C PHE A 562 14.17 -23.69 -24.82
N ASN A 563 13.84 -22.45 -25.17
CA ASN A 563 13.50 -22.04 -26.53
C ASN A 563 14.67 -22.29 -27.49
N ARG A 564 15.91 -22.06 -27.05
CA ARG A 564 17.09 -22.44 -27.83
C ARG A 564 17.12 -23.95 -28.08
N LYS A 565 16.95 -24.81 -27.06
CA LYS A 565 17.01 -26.27 -27.24
C LYS A 565 15.91 -26.81 -28.17
N ILE A 566 14.71 -26.20 -28.16
CA ILE A 566 13.66 -26.51 -29.13
C ILE A 566 14.06 -26.08 -30.55
N LYS A 567 14.58 -24.86 -30.71
CA LYS A 567 14.99 -24.33 -32.01
C LYS A 567 16.20 -25.07 -32.61
N ASP A 568 17.23 -25.33 -31.83
CA ASP A 568 18.42 -26.09 -32.24
C ASP A 568 18.03 -27.50 -32.74
N ALA A 569 16.95 -28.10 -32.20
CA ALA A 569 16.40 -29.39 -32.67
C ALA A 569 15.51 -29.26 -33.91
N GLN A 570 14.66 -28.24 -33.99
CA GLN A 570 13.86 -27.93 -35.21
C GLN A 570 14.76 -27.65 -36.42
N GLU A 571 15.89 -26.95 -36.23
CA GLU A 571 16.91 -26.73 -37.27
C GLU A 571 17.65 -28.02 -37.67
N ALA A 572 17.69 -29.02 -36.79
CA ALA A 572 18.22 -30.36 -37.08
C ALA A 572 17.17 -31.32 -37.69
N GLY A 573 15.89 -30.94 -37.72
CA GLY A 573 14.77 -31.82 -38.13
C GLY A 573 14.31 -32.80 -37.06
N GLU A 574 14.75 -32.65 -35.79
CA GLU A 574 14.35 -33.49 -34.67
C GLU A 574 13.11 -32.94 -33.95
N ILE A 575 12.10 -33.79 -33.74
CA ILE A 575 10.91 -33.43 -32.96
C ILE A 575 11.13 -33.83 -31.50
N ILE A 576 11.13 -32.82 -30.62
CA ILE A 576 11.14 -33.03 -29.17
C ILE A 576 9.69 -33.08 -28.68
N HIS A 577 9.31 -34.17 -28.04
CA HIS A 577 7.98 -34.35 -27.43
C HIS A 577 7.97 -33.91 -25.94
N ASP A 578 6.80 -33.61 -25.38
CA ASP A 578 6.66 -33.14 -23.99
C ASP A 578 7.02 -34.26 -22.99
N PRO A 579 8.12 -34.11 -22.19
CA PRO A 579 8.58 -35.14 -21.26
C PRO A 579 7.76 -35.22 -19.98
N LEU A 580 6.76 -34.36 -19.78
CA LEU A 580 5.82 -34.43 -18.67
C LEU A 580 4.53 -35.16 -19.02
N TYR A 581 4.28 -35.39 -20.32
CA TYR A 581 3.08 -36.04 -20.79
C TYR A 581 2.98 -37.47 -20.27
N ARG A 582 1.77 -37.85 -19.82
CA ARG A 582 1.42 -39.20 -19.42
C ARG A 582 0.38 -39.70 -20.40
N ARG A 583 0.62 -40.88 -20.95
CA ARG A 583 -0.34 -41.59 -21.81
C ARG A 583 -1.41 -42.18 -20.88
N GLU A 584 -2.67 -41.84 -21.11
CA GLU A 584 -3.82 -42.37 -20.38
C GLU A 584 -4.55 -43.43 -21.23
N SER A 585 -4.53 -43.26 -22.56
CA SER A 585 -4.87 -44.28 -23.57
C SER A 585 -3.61 -44.95 -24.20
N MET A 586 -3.83 -46.03 -24.96
CA MET A 586 -2.82 -46.65 -25.84
C MET A 586 -2.50 -45.78 -27.06
N ASP A 587 -3.52 -45.08 -27.57
CA ASP A 587 -3.47 -44.30 -28.83
C ASP A 587 -2.92 -42.87 -28.62
N ASP A 588 -2.70 -42.47 -27.36
CA ASP A 588 -2.21 -41.15 -26.95
C ASP A 588 -0.77 -40.88 -27.43
N GLU A 589 -0.57 -40.02 -28.43
CA GLU A 589 0.79 -39.58 -28.80
C GLU A 589 1.25 -38.35 -28.00
N PRO A 590 2.45 -38.37 -27.38
CA PRO A 590 2.98 -37.22 -26.66
C PRO A 590 3.09 -35.97 -27.56
N PRO A 591 2.56 -34.80 -27.15
CA PRO A 591 2.54 -33.61 -28.00
C PRO A 591 3.95 -33.06 -28.25
N ALA A 592 4.19 -32.55 -29.46
CA ALA A 592 5.45 -31.92 -29.82
C ALA A 592 5.64 -30.56 -29.11
N LEU A 593 6.80 -30.34 -28.50
CA LEU A 593 7.15 -29.09 -27.85
C LEU A 593 7.45 -27.98 -28.88
N LYS A 594 6.83 -26.83 -28.67
CA LYS A 594 7.13 -25.57 -29.36
C LYS A 594 7.96 -24.64 -28.46
N THR A 595 8.53 -23.59 -29.04
CA THR A 595 9.06 -22.46 -28.27
C THR A 595 7.96 -21.84 -27.42
N LEU A 596 8.29 -21.45 -26.19
CA LEU A 596 7.34 -20.89 -25.23
C LEU A 596 7.47 -19.35 -25.17
N PRO A 597 6.37 -18.58 -25.27
CA PRO A 597 6.42 -17.12 -25.26
C PRO A 597 6.79 -16.57 -23.89
N THR A 598 7.40 -15.39 -23.88
CA THR A 598 7.60 -14.59 -22.66
C THR A 598 6.27 -14.01 -22.21
N ILE A 599 5.78 -14.35 -21.01
CA ILE A 599 4.48 -13.86 -20.53
C ILE A 599 4.69 -12.57 -19.73
N VAL A 600 3.90 -11.53 -20.02
CA VAL A 600 3.84 -10.31 -19.20
C VAL A 600 2.41 -10.10 -18.69
N VAL A 601 2.25 -10.09 -17.38
CA VAL A 601 1.00 -9.70 -16.72
C VAL A 601 1.08 -8.22 -16.40
N VAL A 602 0.15 -7.44 -16.97
CA VAL A 602 0.03 -5.99 -16.78
C VAL A 602 -1.24 -5.70 -15.99
N VAL A 603 -1.11 -4.94 -14.90
CA VAL A 603 -2.23 -4.53 -14.04
C VAL A 603 -2.24 -3.02 -13.91
N ASP A 604 -3.26 -2.32 -14.42
CA ASP A 604 -3.27 -0.85 -14.41
C ASP A 604 -3.41 -0.26 -12.99
N GLU A 605 -4.24 -0.89 -12.17
CA GLU A 605 -4.54 -0.46 -10.80
C GLU A 605 -4.64 -1.68 -9.87
N PHE A 606 -3.49 -2.23 -9.48
CA PHE A 606 -3.49 -3.39 -8.57
C PHE A 606 -4.03 -3.06 -7.17
N ALA A 607 -4.18 -1.77 -6.83
CA ALA A 607 -4.83 -1.32 -5.60
C ALA A 607 -6.28 -1.78 -5.50
N ASP A 608 -7.05 -1.77 -6.59
CA ASP A 608 -8.46 -2.20 -6.55
C ASP A 608 -8.57 -3.73 -6.34
N MET A 609 -7.64 -4.52 -6.90
CA MET A 609 -7.50 -5.95 -6.58
C MET A 609 -7.16 -6.18 -5.10
N MET A 610 -6.19 -5.43 -4.56
CA MET A 610 -5.78 -5.50 -3.16
C MET A 610 -6.91 -5.12 -2.20
N MET A 611 -7.78 -4.18 -2.59
CA MET A 611 -8.93 -3.77 -1.78
C MET A 611 -10.13 -4.73 -1.85
N ILE A 612 -10.32 -5.44 -2.97
CA ILE A 612 -11.49 -6.34 -3.17
C ILE A 612 -11.18 -7.79 -2.82
N VAL A 613 -9.98 -8.30 -3.15
CA VAL A 613 -9.59 -9.70 -2.92
C VAL A 613 -8.63 -9.85 -1.74
N GLY A 614 -7.93 -8.77 -1.37
CA GLY A 614 -7.05 -8.76 -0.21
C GLY A 614 -5.82 -9.66 -0.34
N LYS A 615 -5.38 -10.19 0.80
CA LYS A 615 -4.09 -10.90 1.01
C LYS A 615 -3.79 -12.01 0.00
N LYS A 616 -4.81 -12.67 -0.58
CA LYS A 616 -4.58 -13.70 -1.62
C LYS A 616 -3.88 -13.15 -2.87
N VAL A 617 -4.14 -11.90 -3.25
CA VAL A 617 -3.48 -11.24 -4.38
C VAL A 617 -2.03 -10.90 -4.04
N GLU A 618 -1.78 -10.41 -2.82
CA GLU A 618 -0.42 -10.16 -2.31
C GLU A 618 0.43 -11.45 -2.31
N GLU A 619 -0.13 -12.56 -1.82
CA GLU A 619 0.52 -13.87 -1.77
C GLU A 619 0.84 -14.42 -3.17
N LEU A 620 -0.09 -14.29 -4.12
CA LEU A 620 0.13 -14.68 -5.52
C LEU A 620 1.21 -13.82 -6.20
N ILE A 621 1.13 -12.49 -6.06
CA ILE A 621 2.14 -11.56 -6.61
C ILE A 621 3.52 -11.88 -6.03
N ALA A 622 3.63 -12.12 -4.72
CA ALA A 622 4.89 -12.49 -4.10
C ALA A 622 5.43 -13.85 -4.62
N ARG A 623 4.55 -14.86 -4.78
CA ARG A 623 4.92 -16.19 -5.29
C ARG A 623 5.42 -16.15 -6.74
N ILE A 624 4.82 -15.30 -7.58
CA ILE A 624 5.30 -15.00 -8.94
C ILE A 624 6.65 -14.28 -8.83
N ALA A 625 6.71 -13.13 -8.15
CA ALA A 625 7.88 -12.25 -8.13
C ALA A 625 9.17 -12.92 -7.61
N GLN A 626 9.04 -13.93 -6.74
CA GLN A 626 10.16 -14.71 -6.22
C GLN A 626 10.78 -15.72 -7.21
N LYS A 627 10.02 -16.21 -8.20
CA LYS A 627 10.39 -17.40 -8.98
C LYS A 627 10.22 -17.27 -10.49
N ALA A 628 9.33 -16.40 -10.95
CA ALA A 628 8.87 -16.34 -12.33
C ALA A 628 9.94 -15.93 -13.36
N ARG A 629 10.99 -15.22 -12.93
CA ARG A 629 12.12 -14.78 -13.76
C ARG A 629 12.70 -15.87 -14.67
N ALA A 630 12.92 -17.08 -14.16
CA ALA A 630 13.54 -18.15 -14.97
C ALA A 630 12.55 -18.78 -15.95
N ALA A 631 11.27 -18.84 -15.59
CA ALA A 631 10.16 -19.28 -16.45
C ALA A 631 9.80 -18.25 -17.55
N GLY A 632 10.37 -17.04 -17.49
CA GLY A 632 10.06 -15.94 -18.41
C GLY A 632 8.62 -15.45 -18.27
N ILE A 633 8.14 -15.35 -17.03
CA ILE A 633 6.88 -14.71 -16.68
C ILE A 633 7.21 -13.45 -15.87
N HIS A 634 6.63 -12.31 -16.25
CA HIS A 634 6.97 -10.99 -15.77
C HIS A 634 5.73 -10.23 -15.30
N LEU A 635 5.92 -9.25 -14.41
CA LEU A 635 4.84 -8.43 -13.85
C LEU A 635 5.14 -6.96 -14.11
N ILE A 636 4.13 -6.22 -14.59
CA ILE A 636 4.07 -4.75 -14.55
C ILE A 636 2.86 -4.39 -13.68
N LEU A 637 3.12 -3.95 -12.46
CA LEU A 637 2.07 -3.58 -11.49
C LEU A 637 2.00 -2.06 -11.37
N ALA A 638 0.96 -1.47 -11.94
CA ALA A 638 0.70 -0.04 -11.88
C ALA A 638 -0.34 0.32 -10.81
N THR A 639 -0.22 1.51 -10.22
CA THR A 639 -1.23 2.05 -9.30
C THR A 639 -1.27 3.58 -9.27
N GLN A 640 -2.47 4.16 -9.09
CA GLN A 640 -2.64 5.58 -8.78
C GLN A 640 -2.74 5.85 -7.26
N ARG A 641 -2.67 4.81 -6.40
CA ARG A 641 -2.78 4.88 -4.93
C ARG A 641 -1.50 4.38 -4.23
N PRO A 642 -0.41 5.17 -4.19
CA PRO A 642 0.85 4.78 -3.55
C PRO A 642 0.82 4.82 -2.00
N SER A 643 -0.13 4.11 -1.39
CA SER A 643 -0.19 3.89 0.07
C SER A 643 0.55 2.63 0.51
N VAL A 644 0.89 2.54 1.79
CA VAL A 644 1.59 1.38 2.39
C VAL A 644 0.71 0.12 2.37
N ASP A 645 -0.61 0.28 2.40
CA ASP A 645 -1.59 -0.81 2.33
C ASP A 645 -1.68 -1.45 0.92
N VAL A 646 -1.25 -0.72 -0.11
CA VAL A 646 -1.19 -1.18 -1.51
C VAL A 646 0.22 -1.65 -1.83
N ILE A 647 1.23 -0.78 -1.65
CA ILE A 647 2.64 -1.08 -1.91
C ILE A 647 3.28 -1.58 -0.61
N THR A 648 2.91 -2.80 -0.24
CA THR A 648 3.30 -3.42 1.03
C THR A 648 4.81 -3.77 1.07
N GLY A 649 5.30 -4.11 2.26
CA GLY A 649 6.65 -4.63 2.44
C GLY A 649 6.93 -5.93 1.65
N LEU A 650 5.92 -6.81 1.49
CA LEU A 650 6.07 -8.04 0.70
C LEU A 650 6.15 -7.75 -0.80
N ILE A 651 5.33 -6.82 -1.30
CA ILE A 651 5.43 -6.38 -2.70
C ILE A 651 6.83 -5.78 -2.98
N LYS A 652 7.30 -4.86 -2.12
CA LYS A 652 8.61 -4.20 -2.29
C LYS A 652 9.82 -5.10 -2.12
N ALA A 653 9.75 -6.13 -1.27
CA ALA A 653 10.84 -7.08 -1.07
C ALA A 653 11.11 -7.95 -2.31
N ASN A 654 10.07 -8.24 -3.10
CA ASN A 654 10.17 -9.13 -4.26
C ASN A 654 10.19 -8.37 -5.61
N ILE A 655 9.80 -7.09 -5.64
CA ILE A 655 9.84 -6.23 -6.83
C ILE A 655 10.89 -5.11 -6.62
N PRO A 656 12.15 -5.32 -7.05
CA PRO A 656 13.25 -4.38 -6.81
C PRO A 656 13.27 -3.21 -7.81
N THR A 657 12.76 -3.40 -9.03
CA THR A 657 12.75 -2.36 -10.08
C THR A 657 11.48 -1.54 -9.98
N ARG A 658 11.61 -0.22 -9.89
CA ARG A 658 10.48 0.67 -9.57
C ARG A 658 10.50 1.96 -10.36
N MET A 659 9.32 2.51 -10.60
CA MET A 659 9.10 3.71 -11.40
C MET A 659 8.06 4.60 -10.72
N ALA A 660 8.49 5.78 -10.29
CA ALA A 660 7.61 6.80 -9.72
C ALA A 660 7.46 7.96 -10.70
N PHE A 661 6.27 8.12 -11.28
CA PHE A 661 5.85 9.39 -11.86
C PHE A 661 5.54 10.40 -10.72
N GLN A 662 5.09 11.60 -11.07
CA GLN A 662 4.70 12.62 -10.10
C GLN A 662 3.67 12.09 -9.07
N VAL A 663 3.88 12.46 -7.80
CA VAL A 663 3.01 12.12 -6.66
C VAL A 663 2.78 13.32 -5.74
N SER A 664 1.71 13.27 -4.93
CA SER A 664 1.29 14.36 -4.04
C SER A 664 2.28 14.70 -2.93
N SER A 665 3.05 13.73 -2.41
CA SER A 665 3.88 13.94 -1.21
C SER A 665 5.18 13.13 -1.15
N LYS A 666 6.09 13.60 -0.28
CA LYS A 666 7.35 12.92 0.09
C LYS A 666 7.12 11.64 0.92
N ILE A 667 5.88 11.36 1.32
CA ILE A 667 5.47 10.06 1.90
C ILE A 667 5.23 9.09 0.75
N ASP A 668 4.37 9.45 -0.21
CA ASP A 668 4.07 8.66 -1.41
C ASP A 668 5.33 8.28 -2.19
N SER A 669 6.26 9.24 -2.37
CA SER A 669 7.57 8.99 -2.99
C SER A 669 8.34 7.88 -2.26
N ARG A 670 8.38 7.92 -0.92
CA ARG A 670 9.03 6.88 -0.10
C ARG A 670 8.27 5.57 -0.10
N THR A 671 6.94 5.59 -0.23
CA THR A 671 6.16 4.37 -0.41
C THR A 671 6.66 3.62 -1.64
N ILE A 672 6.91 4.32 -2.76
CA ILE A 672 7.31 3.70 -4.04
C ILE A 672 8.82 3.38 -4.06
N ILE A 673 9.67 4.40 -4.01
CA ILE A 673 11.12 4.30 -4.28
C ILE A 673 11.98 4.35 -3.01
N ASP A 674 11.40 4.15 -1.82
CA ASP A 674 12.03 4.22 -0.49
C ASP A 674 12.70 5.57 -0.11
N GLN A 675 12.79 6.52 -1.06
CA GLN A 675 13.31 7.88 -0.88
C GLN A 675 12.35 8.97 -1.37
N GLY A 676 12.67 10.23 -1.07
CA GLY A 676 11.97 11.39 -1.62
C GLY A 676 12.42 11.75 -3.05
N GLY A 677 11.68 12.65 -3.69
CA GLY A 677 12.01 13.26 -4.98
C GLY A 677 10.93 13.11 -6.04
N ALA A 678 10.02 12.14 -5.94
CA ALA A 678 8.91 11.99 -6.89
C ALA A 678 7.85 13.09 -6.71
N GLU A 679 7.77 13.70 -5.52
CA GLU A 679 6.94 14.88 -5.24
C GLU A 679 7.48 16.19 -5.85
N GLN A 680 8.65 16.15 -6.50
CA GLN A 680 9.30 17.29 -7.14
C GLN A 680 9.23 17.24 -8.69
N LEU A 681 8.70 16.12 -9.23
CA LEU A 681 8.50 15.90 -10.67
C LEU A 681 7.43 16.82 -11.26
N LEU A 682 7.40 16.90 -12.59
CA LEU A 682 6.62 17.89 -13.36
C LEU A 682 5.29 17.36 -13.91
N GLY A 683 4.98 16.09 -13.69
CA GLY A 683 3.84 15.41 -14.31
C GLY A 683 4.11 15.12 -15.80
N HIS A 684 3.05 14.84 -16.56
CA HIS A 684 3.11 14.67 -18.02
C HIS A 684 4.22 13.70 -18.51
N GLY A 685 4.50 12.64 -17.76
CA GLY A 685 5.50 11.60 -18.12
C GLY A 685 6.87 11.77 -17.44
N ASP A 686 7.14 12.86 -16.73
CA ASP A 686 8.36 13.04 -15.95
C ASP A 686 8.38 12.07 -14.75
N MET A 687 9.43 11.24 -14.66
CA MET A 687 9.51 10.09 -13.75
C MET A 687 10.90 9.89 -13.11
N LEU A 688 10.93 9.16 -12.00
CA LEU A 688 12.11 8.55 -11.39
C LEU A 688 12.07 7.04 -11.59
N TYR A 689 13.01 6.53 -12.38
CA TYR A 689 13.23 5.10 -12.59
C TYR A 689 14.38 4.61 -11.70
N MET A 690 14.13 3.57 -10.91
CA MET A 690 15.11 2.91 -10.03
C MET A 690 15.41 1.50 -10.58
N PRO A 691 16.55 1.31 -11.28
CA PRO A 691 17.00 0.00 -11.72
C PRO A 691 17.26 -0.97 -10.55
N PRO A 692 17.23 -2.29 -10.79
CA PRO A 692 17.53 -3.26 -9.75
C PRO A 692 19.02 -3.18 -9.35
N GLY A 693 19.30 -3.17 -8.05
CA GLY A 693 20.66 -3.15 -7.51
C GLY A 693 21.31 -1.77 -7.34
N THR A 694 20.59 -0.67 -7.64
CA THR A 694 20.98 0.69 -7.25
C THR A 694 19.96 1.27 -6.26
N SER A 695 20.43 2.07 -5.31
CA SER A 695 19.60 2.90 -4.43
C SER A 695 19.32 4.30 -4.99
N LEU A 696 20.06 4.73 -6.02
CA LEU A 696 19.89 6.03 -6.65
C LEU A 696 19.01 5.90 -7.91
N PRO A 697 17.84 6.56 -7.98
CA PRO A 697 17.00 6.59 -9.16
C PRO A 697 17.51 7.60 -10.20
N ILE A 698 17.41 7.24 -11.48
CA ILE A 698 17.65 8.16 -12.60
C ILE A 698 16.33 8.83 -12.99
N ARG A 699 16.39 10.14 -13.32
CA ARG A 699 15.24 10.89 -13.83
C ARG A 699 15.12 10.67 -15.35
N VAL A 700 13.93 10.34 -15.79
CA VAL A 700 13.58 10.07 -17.19
C VAL A 700 12.37 10.93 -17.54
N HIS A 701 12.41 11.55 -18.71
CA HIS A 701 11.27 12.25 -19.29
C HIS A 701 10.58 11.27 -20.23
N GLY A 702 9.42 10.77 -19.80
CA GLY A 702 8.70 9.68 -20.44
C GLY A 702 8.35 9.95 -21.89
N ALA A 703 8.43 8.91 -22.73
CA ALA A 703 8.00 8.99 -24.10
C ALA A 703 6.48 9.21 -24.18
N PHE A 704 6.06 10.28 -24.86
CA PHE A 704 4.66 10.53 -25.14
C PHE A 704 4.18 9.68 -26.31
N VAL A 705 3.06 9.00 -26.08
CA VAL A 705 2.25 8.32 -27.09
C VAL A 705 0.80 8.74 -26.88
N SER A 706 0.08 8.98 -27.98
CA SER A 706 -1.34 9.32 -27.98
C SER A 706 -2.24 8.09 -28.11
N ASP A 707 -3.49 8.19 -27.67
CA ASP A 707 -4.46 7.08 -27.76
C ASP A 707 -4.77 6.73 -29.23
N ASP A 708 -4.69 7.72 -30.14
CA ASP A 708 -4.76 7.52 -31.60
C ASP A 708 -3.57 6.71 -32.15
N GLU A 709 -2.37 6.81 -31.56
CA GLU A 709 -1.24 5.95 -31.90
C GLU A 709 -1.43 4.53 -31.34
N VAL A 710 -1.97 4.39 -30.13
CA VAL A 710 -2.30 3.08 -29.55
C VAL A 710 -3.36 2.37 -30.40
N HIS A 711 -4.46 3.04 -30.76
CA HIS A 711 -5.48 2.51 -31.67
C HIS A 711 -4.88 2.07 -33.01
N ARG A 712 -4.07 2.92 -33.66
CA ARG A 712 -3.41 2.59 -34.92
C ARG A 712 -2.54 1.32 -34.81
N VAL A 713 -1.83 1.13 -33.71
CA VAL A 713 -0.98 -0.06 -33.50
C VAL A 713 -1.81 -1.31 -33.14
N VAL A 714 -2.88 -1.16 -32.38
CA VAL A 714 -3.82 -2.24 -32.06
C VAL A 714 -4.51 -2.78 -33.32
N GLU A 715 -5.10 -1.91 -34.13
CA GLU A 715 -5.77 -2.33 -35.37
C GLU A 715 -4.78 -2.92 -36.38
N ALA A 716 -3.56 -2.37 -36.47
CA ALA A 716 -2.49 -2.97 -37.26
C ALA A 716 -2.11 -4.39 -36.80
N TRP A 717 -2.27 -4.72 -35.51
CA TRP A 717 -2.05 -6.07 -34.97
C TRP A 717 -3.24 -7.01 -35.15
N LYS A 718 -4.48 -6.53 -35.01
CA LYS A 718 -5.70 -7.31 -35.32
C LYS A 718 -5.75 -7.78 -36.78
N LEU A 719 -5.27 -6.93 -37.70
CA LEU A 719 -5.09 -7.27 -39.12
C LEU A 719 -4.00 -8.33 -39.40
N ARG A 720 -3.22 -8.76 -38.38
CA ARG A 720 -2.10 -9.70 -38.49
C ARG A 720 -2.32 -11.03 -37.77
N GLY A 721 -3.49 -11.24 -37.17
CA GLY A 721 -3.85 -12.46 -36.45
C GLY A 721 -5.01 -12.25 -35.48
N ALA A 722 -5.86 -13.26 -35.34
CA ALA A 722 -6.91 -13.30 -34.33
C ALA A 722 -6.33 -13.58 -32.92
N PRO A 723 -7.05 -13.20 -31.84
CA PRO A 723 -6.70 -13.64 -30.50
C PRO A 723 -6.81 -15.16 -30.33
N ASP A 724 -5.78 -15.76 -29.76
CA ASP A 724 -5.73 -17.17 -29.36
C ASP A 724 -5.87 -17.24 -27.83
N TYR A 725 -7.12 -17.29 -27.35
CA TYR A 725 -7.47 -17.25 -25.93
C TYR A 725 -7.51 -18.65 -25.29
N ASN A 726 -7.07 -18.74 -24.03
CA ASN A 726 -7.21 -19.90 -23.16
C ASN A 726 -8.20 -19.57 -22.04
N ASP A 727 -9.32 -20.28 -21.99
CA ASP A 727 -10.41 -20.01 -21.04
C ASP A 727 -10.08 -20.43 -19.60
N ASP A 728 -9.16 -21.40 -19.41
CA ASP A 728 -8.73 -21.89 -18.09
C ASP A 728 -8.12 -20.79 -17.20
N ILE A 729 -7.52 -19.77 -17.84
CA ILE A 729 -6.94 -18.59 -17.17
C ILE A 729 -7.98 -17.90 -16.27
N LEU A 730 -9.22 -17.79 -16.75
CA LEU A 730 -10.30 -17.08 -16.07
C LEU A 730 -11.17 -18.01 -15.24
N ASN A 731 -11.41 -19.24 -15.70
CA ASN A 731 -12.22 -20.23 -14.99
C ASN A 731 -11.61 -20.66 -13.64
N GLY A 732 -10.28 -20.68 -13.55
CA GLY A 732 -9.54 -20.86 -12.30
C GLY A 732 -9.19 -22.31 -12.01
N VAL A 733 -7.89 -22.61 -12.00
CA VAL A 733 -7.34 -23.94 -11.73
C VAL A 733 -7.68 -24.40 -10.30
N GLU A 734 -8.29 -25.57 -10.14
CA GLU A 734 -8.41 -26.24 -8.84
C GLU A 734 -7.01 -26.69 -8.37
N GLU A 735 -6.52 -26.13 -7.26
CA GLU A 735 -5.17 -26.43 -6.75
C GLU A 735 -5.08 -27.86 -6.18
N ALA A 736 -4.63 -28.79 -7.02
CA ALA A 736 -4.26 -30.16 -6.63
C ALA A 736 -3.03 -30.17 -5.69
N GLY A 737 -3.21 -29.84 -4.41
CA GLY A 737 -2.07 -29.53 -3.54
C GLY A 737 -2.22 -29.38 -2.02
N SER A 738 -3.24 -29.96 -1.36
CA SER A 738 -3.11 -30.27 0.09
C SER A 738 -3.91 -31.52 0.47
N GLY A 739 -3.29 -32.42 1.23
CA GLY A 739 -3.71 -33.82 1.27
C GLY A 739 -4.86 -34.14 2.23
N PHE A 740 -5.89 -34.79 1.70
CA PHE A 740 -6.69 -35.76 2.42
C PHE A 740 -7.05 -36.91 1.46
N GLU A 741 -6.95 -38.16 1.89
CA GLU A 741 -7.26 -39.30 1.03
C GLU A 741 -8.78 -39.48 0.88
N GLY A 742 -9.26 -39.52 -0.36
CA GLY A 742 -10.65 -39.76 -0.73
C GLY A 742 -10.72 -39.96 -2.24
N GLY A 743 -10.84 -41.21 -2.67
CA GLY A 743 -10.68 -41.58 -4.09
C GLY A 743 -11.78 -41.06 -5.00
N GLY A 744 -11.39 -40.61 -6.19
CA GLY A 744 -12.28 -40.16 -7.25
C GLY A 744 -11.46 -39.60 -8.41
N GLY A 745 -11.20 -40.42 -9.43
CA GLY A 745 -10.64 -39.94 -10.69
C GLY A 745 -11.71 -39.20 -11.50
N GLY A 746 -11.27 -38.28 -12.37
CA GLY A 746 -12.14 -37.54 -13.27
C GLY A 746 -11.31 -36.87 -14.34
N GLY A 747 -11.15 -37.54 -15.48
CA GLY A 747 -10.71 -36.91 -16.73
C GLY A 747 -11.88 -36.21 -17.43
N ASP A 748 -11.59 -35.54 -18.53
CA ASP A 748 -12.59 -34.79 -19.30
C ASP A 748 -13.54 -35.68 -20.10
N GLY A 749 -14.72 -35.15 -20.41
CA GLY A 749 -15.41 -35.45 -21.67
C GLY A 749 -16.37 -36.64 -21.73
N GLU A 750 -16.63 -37.39 -20.65
CA GLU A 750 -17.67 -38.43 -20.67
C GLU A 750 -19.10 -37.85 -20.67
N ASP A 751 -20.03 -38.61 -21.28
CA ASP A 751 -21.47 -38.33 -21.28
C ASP A 751 -22.00 -38.08 -19.86
N SER A 752 -22.88 -37.10 -19.67
CA SER A 752 -23.52 -36.87 -18.35
C SER A 752 -24.52 -37.96 -17.93
N GLU A 753 -24.63 -39.05 -18.71
CA GLU A 753 -25.26 -40.31 -18.31
C GLU A 753 -24.29 -41.29 -17.60
N SER A 754 -22.95 -41.11 -17.70
CA SER A 754 -21.95 -41.96 -17.00
C SER A 754 -21.72 -41.57 -15.54
N ASP A 755 -22.29 -40.44 -15.09
CA ASP A 755 -22.19 -40.01 -13.70
C ASP A 755 -22.78 -41.10 -12.77
N ALA A 756 -21.97 -41.61 -11.84
CA ALA A 756 -22.32 -42.72 -10.96
C ALA A 756 -23.54 -42.48 -10.03
N LEU A 757 -24.13 -41.28 -10.04
CA LEU A 757 -25.38 -40.96 -9.35
C LEU A 757 -26.53 -40.57 -10.32
N TYR A 758 -26.36 -40.73 -11.64
CA TYR A 758 -27.36 -40.42 -12.66
C TYR A 758 -28.59 -41.33 -12.52
N ASP A 759 -28.41 -42.64 -12.41
CA ASP A 759 -29.52 -43.59 -12.20
C ASP A 759 -30.32 -43.28 -10.92
N GLU A 760 -29.64 -42.95 -9.81
CA GLU A 760 -30.31 -42.51 -8.57
C GLU A 760 -31.09 -41.19 -8.78
N ALA A 761 -30.55 -40.28 -9.59
CA ALA A 761 -31.21 -39.03 -9.95
C ALA A 761 -32.45 -39.28 -10.82
N VAL A 762 -32.34 -40.13 -11.84
CA VAL A 762 -33.44 -40.54 -12.74
C VAL A 762 -34.54 -41.22 -11.94
N GLN A 763 -34.21 -42.23 -11.13
CA GLN A 763 -35.18 -42.92 -10.27
C GLN A 763 -35.89 -41.93 -9.33
N PHE A 764 -35.15 -41.05 -8.65
CA PHE A 764 -35.76 -40.04 -7.79
C PHE A 764 -36.70 -39.08 -8.56
N VAL A 765 -36.34 -38.67 -9.78
CA VAL A 765 -37.17 -37.79 -10.61
C VAL A 765 -38.44 -38.51 -11.09
N LEU A 766 -38.35 -39.80 -11.45
CA LEU A 766 -39.49 -40.65 -11.81
C LEU A 766 -40.46 -40.86 -10.63
N GLU A 767 -39.94 -41.24 -9.46
CA GLU A 767 -40.71 -41.49 -8.25
C GLU A 767 -41.40 -40.23 -7.72
N SER A 768 -40.63 -39.13 -7.60
CA SER A 768 -41.10 -37.89 -6.96
C SER A 768 -41.83 -36.95 -7.90
N ARG A 769 -41.74 -37.19 -9.23
CA ARG A 769 -42.19 -36.30 -10.31
C ARG A 769 -41.67 -34.86 -10.19
N ARG A 770 -40.44 -34.68 -9.65
CA ARG A 770 -39.81 -33.36 -9.40
C ARG A 770 -38.49 -33.20 -10.14
N ALA A 771 -38.58 -32.96 -11.45
CA ALA A 771 -37.44 -32.58 -12.30
C ALA A 771 -36.97 -31.13 -12.03
N SER A 772 -36.30 -30.91 -10.90
CA SER A 772 -35.62 -29.63 -10.64
C SER A 772 -34.25 -29.81 -10.00
N ILE A 773 -33.31 -28.98 -10.43
CA ILE A 773 -31.91 -29.00 -10.00
C ILE A 773 -31.82 -28.97 -8.46
N SER A 774 -32.60 -28.10 -7.81
CA SER A 774 -32.61 -27.97 -6.34
C SER A 774 -33.37 -29.10 -5.61
N ALA A 775 -34.09 -29.99 -6.31
CA ALA A 775 -34.60 -31.23 -5.73
C ALA A 775 -33.53 -32.32 -5.76
N VAL A 776 -32.93 -32.56 -6.93
CA VAL A 776 -31.84 -33.55 -7.13
C VAL A 776 -30.64 -33.21 -6.24
N GLN A 777 -30.21 -31.95 -6.21
CA GLN A 777 -29.13 -31.43 -5.36
C GLN A 777 -29.34 -31.76 -3.87
N ARG A 778 -30.58 -31.66 -3.36
CA ARG A 778 -30.91 -31.96 -1.95
C ARG A 778 -31.08 -33.44 -1.66
N LYS A 779 -31.55 -34.24 -2.62
CA LYS A 779 -31.66 -35.70 -2.50
C LYS A 779 -30.28 -36.36 -2.45
N LEU A 780 -29.39 -35.98 -3.39
CA LEU A 780 -28.08 -36.61 -3.58
C LEU A 780 -26.92 -35.86 -2.90
N LYS A 781 -27.17 -34.69 -2.30
CA LYS A 781 -26.18 -33.82 -1.61
C LYS A 781 -25.01 -33.35 -2.48
N ILE A 782 -25.19 -33.33 -3.80
CA ILE A 782 -24.20 -32.92 -4.80
C ILE A 782 -24.13 -31.39 -5.01
N GLY A 783 -23.12 -30.92 -5.74
CA GLY A 783 -23.00 -29.52 -6.17
C GLY A 783 -24.02 -29.11 -7.23
N TYR A 784 -24.33 -27.81 -7.32
CA TYR A 784 -25.34 -27.27 -8.26
C TYR A 784 -25.02 -27.63 -9.72
N ASN A 785 -23.79 -27.42 -10.18
CA ASN A 785 -23.38 -27.68 -11.57
C ASN A 785 -23.39 -29.19 -11.94
N ARG A 786 -23.37 -30.09 -10.95
CA ARG A 786 -23.52 -31.54 -11.17
C ARG A 786 -25.00 -31.92 -11.27
N ALA A 787 -25.84 -31.38 -10.37
CA ALA A 787 -27.29 -31.52 -10.44
C ALA A 787 -27.92 -30.85 -11.69
N ALA A 788 -27.28 -29.81 -12.24
CA ALA A 788 -27.66 -29.19 -13.50
C ALA A 788 -27.42 -30.13 -14.68
N ARG A 789 -26.18 -30.60 -14.86
CA ARG A 789 -25.80 -31.56 -15.92
C ARG A 789 -26.65 -32.83 -15.91
N MET A 790 -26.96 -33.40 -14.74
CA MET A 790 -27.90 -34.53 -14.64
C MET A 790 -29.30 -34.21 -15.15
N ILE A 791 -29.84 -33.03 -14.82
CA ILE A 791 -31.19 -32.60 -15.24
C ILE A 791 -31.23 -32.22 -16.74
N GLU A 792 -30.11 -31.78 -17.30
CA GLU A 792 -29.90 -31.52 -18.73
C GLU A 792 -29.72 -32.82 -19.53
N ALA A 793 -28.98 -33.80 -19.01
CA ALA A 793 -28.91 -35.15 -19.57
C ALA A 793 -30.29 -35.81 -19.61
N MET A 794 -31.09 -35.72 -18.54
CA MET A 794 -32.48 -36.19 -18.53
C MET A 794 -33.39 -35.50 -19.56
N GLU A 795 -33.08 -34.27 -19.97
CA GLU A 795 -33.81 -33.56 -21.04
C GLU A 795 -33.40 -34.08 -22.42
N MET A 796 -32.10 -34.28 -22.65
CA MET A 796 -31.58 -34.88 -23.90
C MET A 796 -32.04 -36.33 -24.08
N ALA A 797 -32.09 -37.11 -22.99
CA ALA A 797 -32.60 -38.48 -22.95
C ALA A 797 -34.15 -38.58 -23.00
N GLY A 798 -34.87 -37.45 -23.01
CA GLY A 798 -36.34 -37.43 -23.08
C GLY A 798 -37.06 -37.92 -21.82
N VAL A 799 -36.35 -38.07 -20.69
CA VAL A 799 -36.93 -38.41 -19.38
C VAL A 799 -37.77 -37.25 -18.84
N VAL A 800 -37.33 -36.00 -19.08
CA VAL A 800 -38.00 -34.76 -18.67
C VAL A 800 -38.19 -33.80 -19.85
N THR A 801 -39.16 -32.90 -19.77
CA THR A 801 -39.35 -31.85 -20.77
C THR A 801 -38.22 -30.82 -20.73
N PRO A 802 -38.03 -30.08 -21.83
CA PRO A 802 -37.42 -28.77 -21.78
C PRO A 802 -38.06 -27.86 -20.72
N MET A 803 -37.31 -26.85 -20.30
CA MET A 803 -37.76 -25.92 -19.27
C MET A 803 -38.90 -25.02 -19.78
N ASN A 804 -40.10 -25.21 -19.22
CA ASN A 804 -41.25 -24.37 -19.54
C ASN A 804 -41.03 -22.90 -19.11
N SER A 805 -41.82 -21.98 -19.66
CA SER A 805 -41.71 -20.52 -19.44
C SER A 805 -41.92 -20.06 -17.98
N ASN A 806 -42.38 -20.95 -17.10
CA ASN A 806 -42.50 -20.79 -15.65
C ASN A 806 -41.29 -21.32 -14.85
N GLY A 807 -40.28 -21.89 -15.52
CA GLY A 807 -39.08 -22.47 -14.90
C GLY A 807 -39.23 -23.92 -14.41
N SER A 808 -40.34 -24.62 -14.70
CA SER A 808 -40.50 -26.04 -14.37
C SER A 808 -40.21 -26.97 -15.54
N ARG A 809 -39.65 -28.15 -15.26
CA ARG A 809 -39.59 -29.30 -16.19
C ARG A 809 -40.61 -30.35 -15.72
N GLU A 810 -41.30 -30.98 -16.64
CA GLU A 810 -42.24 -32.07 -16.36
C GLU A 810 -41.59 -33.43 -16.68
N VAL A 811 -42.01 -34.51 -16.01
CA VAL A 811 -41.39 -35.84 -16.20
C VAL A 811 -42.20 -36.63 -17.21
N ILE A 812 -41.63 -36.84 -18.41
CA ILE A 812 -42.28 -37.48 -19.56
C ILE A 812 -42.36 -39.00 -19.35
N ALA A 813 -41.27 -39.61 -18.89
CA ALA A 813 -41.15 -41.05 -18.81
C ALA A 813 -42.20 -41.70 -17.88
N PRO A 814 -42.68 -42.93 -18.19
CA PRO A 814 -43.57 -43.66 -17.32
C PRO A 814 -42.87 -44.02 -16.00
N GLY A 815 -43.60 -43.95 -14.89
CA GLY A 815 -43.06 -44.38 -13.60
C GLY A 815 -42.97 -45.91 -13.56
N GLY A 816 -41.89 -46.45 -12.98
CA GLY A 816 -41.75 -47.88 -12.76
C GLY A 816 -42.87 -48.45 -11.89
N PRO A 817 -43.11 -49.78 -11.96
CA PRO A 817 -44.05 -50.43 -11.05
C PRO A 817 -43.65 -50.20 -9.59
N ARG A 818 -44.65 -50.11 -8.72
CA ARG A 818 -44.46 -50.06 -7.26
C ARG A 818 -44.64 -51.46 -6.70
N ASP A 819 -43.57 -52.00 -6.13
CA ASP A 819 -43.60 -53.09 -5.15
C ASP A 819 -43.74 -52.52 -3.72
#